data_AF-A0A1Y0RMX3-F1
#
_entry.id   AF-A0A1Y0RMX3-F1
#
_cell.length_a   1.000
_cell.length_b   1.000
_cell.length_c   1.000
_cell.angle_alpha   90.00
_cell.angle_beta   90.00
_cell.angle_gamma   90.00
#
_symmetry.space_group_name_H-M   'P 1'
#
loop_
_entity.id
_entity.type
_entity.pdbx_description
1 polymer ?
#
loop_
_entity_poly.entity_id
_entity_poly.type
_entity_poly.pdbx_seq_one_letter_code
_entity_poly.pdbx_strand_id
1 'polypeptide(L)'
;MWNVLYQSALGRFKLTSSNNQKQRTQGWATMQWLQTLRRLVPAVCAATAEILFLRGSTIGALLLAAMLLQPSVLIMGLFGVLAAVIFTRVTQVATYLVQGPLLFNPLLAGLSVGYLFRPSAASFFLAAAAGILAFVLTWTLSHVLYTFFLLPVLSLPFVAVSWSIHLAAFRFAGLQHAVVPAHAYSIGLPIPLEGFLRTLGLIFFLPNVWVGMAVALLLLLNSRIQFLLAVFSYTFGVFIQGILTGTFAYVYYDPAALNFILVGLALGGYYLLPSPQSYIIAAIGVALAALLGQAVSVFWAAVALPVHAFPYNLVTLLLLYLLGLVGHQLLARYPQSSPEKTLDYELTARRRYQGSSGRLLTLPFAGCWVVWQGFDGQWTHQGLWRYAYDFVIQDEQGLTYRDSGLQLTDYYAFQKPVLSPIRGWVVQVVHDLPDCEIGKVDQEHNWGNHVILYNERGFYVEISHFAQNSIVVKPGDRIEPGALLGRCGNSGYSPQPHIHIQVQLTPVLGAATVPFNFANLIVNGEFCGEGTPGVNAVLEPATPERELAQAFSLPLDSQLHFSITQKGRAIGQLAVIVRMAADGSFYLDSGKAKLFYSRDENRFIFHRLDGEDPWLALLFLAIPRLPLARQAGQQWFDYLPISMVVSGVRLLAYQFCSSFYPRLASARYVGRWQSDKTLIGTISIPKVACKICTFAFFNDENQLVGVNVGDLSLVRL
;
A
#
# COMPACT_ATOMS: atom_id res chain seq x y z
N MET A 1 -0.87 4.07 -6.14
CA MET A 1 -1.13 3.82 -7.57
C MET A 1 -0.32 4.74 -8.48
N TRP A 2 -0.17 6.04 -8.16
CA TRP A 2 0.83 6.92 -8.80
C TRP A 2 2.26 6.32 -8.73
N ASN A 3 2.62 5.76 -7.58
CA ASN A 3 3.87 4.99 -7.35
C ASN A 3 4.05 3.78 -8.31
N VAL A 4 2.95 3.14 -8.74
CA VAL A 4 2.94 1.89 -9.54
C VAL A 4 2.88 2.15 -11.04
N LEU A 5 2.19 3.22 -11.47
CA LEU A 5 2.19 3.64 -12.87
C LEU A 5 3.55 4.24 -13.28
N TYR A 6 4.22 4.91 -12.34
CA TYR A 6 5.45 5.66 -12.58
C TYR A 6 6.70 4.76 -12.72
N GLN A 7 6.86 3.74 -11.87
CA GLN A 7 7.95 2.76 -11.96
C GLN A 7 7.96 2.02 -13.33
N SER A 8 6.78 1.76 -13.90
CA SER A 8 6.66 1.11 -15.22
C SER A 8 7.19 1.94 -16.39
N ALA A 9 7.21 3.27 -16.27
CA ALA A 9 7.65 4.18 -17.32
C ALA A 9 9.18 4.34 -17.34
N LEU A 10 9.84 4.24 -16.18
CA LEU A 10 11.30 4.34 -16.06
C LEU A 10 12.04 3.08 -16.57
N GLY A 11 11.44 1.89 -16.41
CA GLY A 11 12.06 0.63 -16.80
C GLY A 11 12.24 0.39 -18.32
N ARG A 12 11.76 1.28 -19.19
CA ARG A 12 11.77 1.08 -20.65
C ARG A 12 12.52 2.13 -21.48
N PHE A 13 13.28 3.03 -20.86
CA PHE A 13 14.28 3.84 -21.56
C PHE A 13 15.61 3.06 -21.71
N LYS A 14 15.58 1.90 -22.36
CA LYS A 14 16.75 1.33 -23.04
C LYS A 14 16.44 1.34 -24.53
N LEU A 15 16.94 2.35 -25.22
CA LEU A 15 16.96 2.44 -26.68
C LEU A 15 17.74 1.24 -27.23
N THR A 16 17.04 0.21 -27.67
CA THR A 16 17.59 -0.78 -28.60
C THR A 16 16.87 -0.59 -29.92
N SER A 17 17.54 0.13 -30.81
CA SER A 17 17.14 0.22 -32.22
C SER A 17 17.39 -1.13 -32.88
N SER A 18 16.35 -1.78 -33.41
CA SER A 18 16.55 -2.70 -34.54
C SER A 18 15.53 -2.40 -35.63
N ASN A 19 16.09 -2.11 -36.79
CA ASN A 19 15.44 -1.70 -38.01
C ASN A 19 14.97 -2.96 -38.74
N ASN A 20 13.69 -3.34 -38.67
CA ASN A 20 13.04 -4.19 -39.68
C ASN A 20 11.57 -4.45 -39.35
N GLN A 21 10.66 -3.59 -39.82
CA GLN A 21 9.24 -3.97 -40.00
C GLN A 21 8.50 -2.89 -40.81
N LYS A 22 8.49 -3.01 -42.14
CA LYS A 22 7.70 -2.11 -43.02
C LYS A 22 6.65 -2.80 -43.90
N GLN A 23 6.38 -4.10 -43.73
CA GLN A 23 5.40 -4.81 -44.59
C GLN A 23 4.35 -5.68 -43.86
N ARG A 24 4.14 -5.52 -42.53
CA ARG A 24 3.12 -6.26 -41.74
C ARG A 24 2.02 -5.37 -41.11
N THR A 25 1.79 -4.17 -41.63
CA THR A 25 1.18 -3.07 -40.84
C THR A 25 -0.34 -2.90 -40.96
N GLN A 26 -1.05 -3.51 -41.93
CA GLN A 26 -2.50 -3.27 -42.08
C GLN A 26 -3.39 -4.21 -41.23
N GLY A 27 -3.06 -5.49 -41.09
CA GLY A 27 -3.83 -6.43 -40.25
C GLY A 27 -3.57 -6.29 -38.74
N TRP A 28 -2.40 -5.79 -38.36
CA TRP A 28 -2.02 -5.55 -36.96
C TRP A 28 -2.66 -4.29 -36.38
N ALA A 29 -2.82 -3.24 -37.19
CA ALA A 29 -3.43 -1.99 -36.75
C ALA A 29 -4.92 -2.17 -36.39
N THR A 30 -5.69 -2.90 -37.21
CA THR A 30 -7.12 -3.18 -36.96
C THR A 30 -7.34 -4.03 -35.71
N MET A 31 -6.50 -5.04 -35.46
CA MET A 31 -6.55 -5.84 -34.23
C MET A 31 -6.23 -4.99 -32.97
N GLN A 32 -5.29 -4.05 -33.05
CA GLN A 32 -4.98 -3.14 -31.94
C GLN A 32 -6.13 -2.16 -31.65
N TRP A 33 -6.85 -1.68 -32.67
CA TRP A 33 -8.01 -0.80 -32.49
C TRP A 33 -9.15 -1.51 -31.75
N LEU A 34 -9.48 -2.74 -32.13
CA LEU A 34 -10.52 -3.54 -31.49
C LEU A 34 -10.20 -3.82 -30.00
N GLN A 35 -8.94 -4.13 -29.68
CA GLN A 35 -8.51 -4.32 -28.29
C GLN A 35 -8.59 -3.03 -27.47
N THR A 36 -8.34 -1.88 -28.11
CA THR A 36 -8.38 -0.57 -27.45
C THR A 36 -9.80 -0.13 -27.15
N LEU A 37 -10.70 -0.28 -28.13
CA LEU A 37 -12.14 -0.03 -27.93
C LEU A 37 -12.71 -0.93 -26.84
N ARG A 38 -12.30 -2.20 -26.79
CA ARG A 38 -12.71 -3.14 -25.74
C ARG A 38 -12.25 -2.72 -24.34
N ARG A 39 -11.12 -2.02 -24.22
CA ARG A 39 -10.59 -1.50 -22.95
C ARG A 39 -11.09 -0.10 -22.60
N LEU A 40 -11.58 0.65 -23.58
CA LEU A 40 -12.01 2.04 -23.40
C LEU A 40 -13.22 2.14 -22.47
N VAL A 41 -14.24 1.31 -22.66
CA VAL A 41 -15.48 1.37 -21.85
C VAL A 41 -15.18 1.15 -20.36
N PRO A 42 -14.50 0.08 -19.93
CA PRO A 42 -14.10 -0.08 -18.53
C PRO A 42 -13.24 1.08 -18.00
N ALA A 43 -12.36 1.64 -18.84
CA ALA A 43 -11.48 2.74 -18.44
C ALA A 43 -12.24 4.06 -18.23
N VAL A 44 -13.20 4.38 -19.11
CA VAL A 44 -14.09 5.54 -18.96
C VAL A 44 -14.93 5.39 -17.70
N CYS A 45 -15.54 4.23 -17.49
CA CYS A 45 -16.29 3.99 -16.26
C CYS A 45 -15.39 4.16 -15.03
N ALA A 46 -14.19 3.57 -15.02
CA ALA A 46 -13.25 3.75 -13.92
C ALA A 46 -12.90 5.24 -13.72
N ALA A 47 -12.68 6.00 -14.80
CA ALA A 47 -12.42 7.44 -14.74
C ALA A 47 -13.57 8.22 -14.08
N THR A 48 -14.82 7.87 -14.39
CA THR A 48 -16.00 8.48 -13.76
C THR A 48 -16.06 8.24 -12.26
N ALA A 49 -15.71 7.03 -11.80
CA ALA A 49 -15.65 6.71 -10.38
C ALA A 49 -14.52 7.46 -9.65
N GLU A 50 -13.36 7.63 -10.30
CA GLU A 50 -12.20 8.32 -9.73
C GLU A 50 -12.46 9.81 -9.44
N ILE A 51 -13.45 10.45 -10.08
CA ILE A 51 -13.88 11.83 -9.76
C ILE A 51 -14.29 11.96 -8.27
N LEU A 52 -14.83 10.89 -7.68
CA LEU A 52 -15.22 10.82 -6.27
C LEU A 52 -14.23 10.01 -5.41
N PHE A 53 -13.02 9.74 -5.91
CA PHE A 53 -12.03 8.86 -5.27
C PHE A 53 -12.56 7.43 -5.01
N LEU A 54 -13.49 6.98 -5.84
CA LEU A 54 -14.03 5.62 -5.84
C LEU A 54 -13.27 4.77 -6.86
N ARG A 55 -13.23 3.45 -6.63
CA ARG A 55 -12.66 2.50 -7.59
C ARG A 55 -13.71 1.49 -8.06
N GLY A 56 -13.68 1.21 -9.36
CA GLY A 56 -14.50 0.15 -9.98
C GLY A 56 -15.28 0.65 -11.19
N SER A 57 -15.24 -0.13 -12.27
CA SER A 57 -15.97 0.19 -13.51
C SER A 57 -17.49 0.08 -13.34
N THR A 58 -17.98 -0.72 -12.38
CA THR A 58 -19.42 -0.85 -12.10
C THR A 58 -19.99 0.44 -11.50
N ILE A 59 -19.32 0.99 -10.49
CA ILE A 59 -19.69 2.28 -9.87
C ILE A 59 -19.67 3.38 -10.94
N GLY A 60 -18.62 3.39 -11.76
CA GLY A 60 -18.50 4.29 -12.90
C GLY A 60 -19.66 4.21 -13.88
N ALA A 61 -20.07 3.00 -14.25
CA ALA A 61 -21.19 2.79 -15.16
C ALA A 61 -22.52 3.30 -14.57
N LEU A 62 -22.75 3.10 -13.26
CA LEU A 62 -23.93 3.63 -12.57
C LEU A 62 -23.93 5.17 -12.52
N LEU A 63 -22.76 5.79 -12.31
CA LEU A 63 -22.62 7.25 -12.39
C LEU A 63 -22.89 7.78 -13.80
N LEU A 64 -22.34 7.14 -14.84
CA LEU A 64 -22.63 7.50 -16.23
C LEU A 64 -24.12 7.35 -16.57
N ALA A 65 -24.79 6.31 -16.04
CA ALA A 65 -26.22 6.13 -16.19
C ALA A 65 -27.02 7.27 -15.54
N ALA A 66 -26.61 7.74 -14.35
CA ALA A 66 -27.23 8.91 -13.72
C ALA A 66 -27.07 10.19 -14.56
N MET A 67 -25.95 10.33 -15.30
CA MET A 67 -25.71 11.47 -16.18
C MET A 67 -26.58 11.47 -17.46
N LEU A 68 -27.27 10.37 -17.79
CA LEU A 68 -28.20 10.32 -18.92
C LEU A 68 -29.39 11.28 -18.76
N LEU A 69 -29.64 11.78 -17.54
CA LEU A 69 -30.62 12.84 -17.29
C LEU A 69 -30.30 14.14 -18.05
N GLN A 70 -29.04 14.35 -18.45
CA GLN A 70 -28.64 15.46 -19.32
C GLN A 70 -27.66 14.97 -20.41
N PRO A 71 -28.19 14.36 -21.49
CA PRO A 71 -27.39 13.67 -22.49
C PRO A 71 -26.32 14.55 -23.15
N SER A 72 -26.60 15.85 -23.34
CA SER A 72 -25.66 16.79 -23.97
C SER A 72 -24.35 16.91 -23.20
N VAL A 73 -24.42 16.97 -21.86
CA VAL A 73 -23.25 17.07 -20.98
C VAL A 73 -22.43 15.79 -21.07
N LEU A 74 -23.10 14.64 -20.91
CA LEU A 74 -22.46 13.33 -20.98
C LEU A 74 -21.77 13.09 -22.33
N ILE A 75 -22.45 13.37 -23.45
CA ILE A 75 -21.91 13.16 -24.80
C ILE A 75 -20.63 13.97 -25.00
N MET A 76 -20.60 15.24 -24.55
CA MET A 76 -19.39 16.08 -24.66
C MET A 76 -18.25 15.57 -23.79
N GLY A 77 -18.55 15.08 -22.58
CA GLY A 77 -17.58 14.41 -21.71
C GLY A 77 -16.94 13.19 -22.38
N LEU A 78 -17.77 12.28 -22.91
CA LEU A 78 -17.31 11.08 -23.61
C LEU A 78 -16.52 11.42 -24.88
N PHE A 79 -16.93 12.46 -25.61
CA PHE A 79 -16.23 12.92 -26.80
C PHE A 79 -14.83 13.48 -26.48
N GLY A 80 -14.69 14.24 -25.40
CA GLY A 80 -13.39 14.71 -24.91
C GLY A 80 -12.43 13.57 -24.58
N VAL A 81 -12.93 12.52 -23.91
CA VAL A 81 -12.13 11.31 -23.63
C VAL A 81 -11.74 10.58 -24.91
N LEU A 82 -12.68 10.41 -25.84
CA LEU A 82 -12.42 9.77 -27.13
C LEU A 82 -11.33 10.51 -27.91
N ALA A 83 -11.39 11.85 -27.96
CA ALA A 83 -10.39 12.67 -28.62
C ALA A 83 -9.00 12.53 -27.98
N ALA A 84 -8.91 12.51 -26.64
CA ALA A 84 -7.66 12.27 -25.92
C ALA A 84 -7.07 10.89 -26.24
N VAL A 85 -7.90 9.85 -26.28
CA VAL A 85 -7.45 8.48 -26.61
C VAL A 85 -6.98 8.38 -28.05
N ILE A 86 -7.70 8.99 -29.00
CA ILE A 86 -7.27 9.08 -30.40
C ILE A 86 -5.92 9.80 -30.50
N PHE A 87 -5.75 10.92 -29.79
CA PHE A 87 -4.49 11.66 -29.75
C PHE A 87 -3.31 10.81 -29.27
N THR A 88 -3.44 10.06 -28.18
CA THR A 88 -2.37 9.16 -27.69
C THR A 88 -1.98 8.10 -28.71
N ARG A 89 -2.94 7.66 -29.53
CA ARG A 89 -2.70 6.66 -30.56
C ARG A 89 -2.02 7.22 -31.78
N VAL A 90 -2.49 8.37 -32.26
CA VAL A 90 -1.90 9.06 -33.43
C VAL A 90 -0.47 9.49 -33.13
N THR A 91 -0.22 10.03 -31.95
CA THR A 91 1.12 10.49 -31.53
C THR A 91 2.04 9.36 -31.06
N GLN A 92 1.50 8.15 -30.86
CA GLN A 92 2.17 7.01 -30.22
C GLN A 92 2.72 7.32 -28.81
N VAL A 93 2.34 8.45 -28.23
CA VAL A 93 2.65 8.79 -26.84
C VAL A 93 1.71 7.98 -25.97
N ALA A 94 2.26 7.18 -25.05
CA ALA A 94 1.46 6.57 -24.00
C ALA A 94 0.36 5.59 -24.49
N THR A 95 0.58 4.85 -25.59
CA THR A 95 -0.41 3.93 -26.20
C THR A 95 -0.99 2.85 -25.26
N TYR A 96 -0.28 2.55 -24.17
CA TYR A 96 -0.63 1.59 -23.12
C TYR A 96 -1.36 2.20 -21.90
N LEU A 97 -1.64 3.51 -21.91
CA LEU A 97 -2.08 4.27 -20.73
C LEU A 97 -3.57 4.66 -20.73
N VAL A 98 -4.42 3.88 -21.39
CA VAL A 98 -5.88 3.98 -21.27
C VAL A 98 -6.32 3.44 -19.90
N GLN A 99 -6.10 4.24 -18.85
CA GLN A 99 -6.42 3.92 -17.46
C GLN A 99 -7.24 5.04 -16.83
N GLY A 100 -8.16 4.67 -15.93
CA GLY A 100 -9.11 5.60 -15.28
C GLY A 100 -8.50 6.92 -14.77
N PRO A 101 -7.40 6.90 -13.98
CA PRO A 101 -6.82 8.10 -13.38
C PRO A 101 -6.28 9.14 -14.38
N LEU A 102 -5.97 8.73 -15.62
CA LEU A 102 -5.49 9.64 -16.65
C LEU A 102 -6.62 10.23 -17.49
N LEU A 103 -7.81 9.62 -17.45
CA LEU A 103 -8.94 9.98 -18.30
C LEU A 103 -10.00 10.84 -17.61
N PHE A 104 -10.00 10.93 -16.27
CA PHE A 104 -11.04 11.71 -15.57
C PHE A 104 -10.92 13.22 -15.80
N ASN A 105 -9.72 13.77 -15.93
CA ASN A 105 -9.51 15.18 -16.28
C ASN A 105 -10.02 15.50 -17.70
N PRO A 106 -9.69 14.71 -18.74
CA PRO A 106 -10.33 14.81 -20.06
C PRO A 106 -11.85 14.70 -20.02
N LEU A 107 -12.39 13.79 -19.19
CA LEU A 107 -13.84 13.65 -18.99
C LEU A 107 -14.45 14.93 -18.41
N LEU A 108 -13.91 15.44 -17.30
CA LEU A 108 -14.38 16.69 -16.66
C LEU A 108 -14.28 17.90 -17.62
N ALA A 109 -13.22 17.96 -18.44
CA ALA A 109 -13.06 19.03 -19.42
C ALA A 109 -14.17 19.00 -20.49
N GLY A 110 -14.51 17.81 -21.00
CA GLY A 110 -15.63 17.64 -21.92
C GLY A 110 -17.00 17.89 -21.28
N LEU A 111 -17.21 17.42 -20.03
CA LEU A 111 -18.44 17.68 -19.27
C LEU A 111 -18.65 19.20 -19.07
N SER A 112 -17.58 19.94 -18.75
CA SER A 112 -17.63 21.41 -18.62
C SER A 112 -18.04 22.09 -19.92
N VAL A 113 -17.52 21.65 -21.07
CA VAL A 113 -17.95 22.18 -22.39
C VAL A 113 -19.44 21.92 -22.64
N GLY A 114 -19.93 20.71 -22.35
CA GLY A 114 -21.34 20.36 -22.51
C GLY A 114 -22.29 21.04 -21.52
N TYR A 115 -21.76 21.49 -20.38
CA TYR A 115 -22.49 22.31 -19.41
C TYR A 115 -22.60 23.77 -19.86
N LEU A 116 -21.54 24.31 -20.49
CA LEU A 116 -21.49 25.70 -20.94
C LEU A 116 -22.18 25.93 -22.29
N PHE A 117 -22.14 24.96 -23.21
CA PHE A 117 -22.55 25.15 -24.60
C PHE A 117 -23.50 24.06 -25.10
N ARG A 118 -24.40 24.45 -26.02
CA ARG A 118 -25.26 23.50 -26.74
C ARG A 118 -24.43 22.67 -27.73
N PRO A 119 -24.85 21.42 -28.05
CA PRO A 119 -24.21 20.62 -29.08
C PRO A 119 -24.22 21.31 -30.45
N SER A 120 -23.03 21.57 -30.99
CA SER A 120 -22.77 22.15 -32.30
C SER A 120 -21.39 21.70 -32.79
N ALA A 121 -21.08 21.84 -34.08
CA ALA A 121 -19.75 21.50 -34.59
C ALA A 121 -18.63 22.22 -33.84
N ALA A 122 -18.85 23.49 -33.46
CA ALA A 122 -17.91 24.29 -32.68
C ALA A 122 -17.72 23.76 -31.25
N SER A 123 -18.79 23.36 -30.56
CA SER A 123 -18.67 22.82 -29.19
C SER A 123 -18.07 21.41 -29.18
N PHE A 124 -18.31 20.58 -30.20
CA PHE A 124 -17.61 19.30 -30.36
C PHE A 124 -16.11 19.48 -30.61
N PHE A 125 -15.74 20.42 -31.49
CA PHE A 125 -14.32 20.76 -31.71
C PHE A 125 -13.65 21.23 -30.41
N LEU A 126 -14.33 22.11 -29.66
CA LEU A 126 -13.85 22.60 -28.39
C LEU A 126 -13.73 21.48 -27.35
N ALA A 127 -14.70 20.57 -27.26
CA ALA A 127 -14.64 19.40 -26.37
C ALA A 127 -13.46 18.47 -26.71
N ALA A 128 -13.18 18.27 -28.00
CA ALA A 128 -12.00 17.50 -28.42
C ALA A 128 -10.70 18.19 -28.03
N ALA A 129 -10.56 19.50 -28.32
CA ALA A 129 -9.38 20.27 -27.94
C ALA A 129 -9.18 20.30 -26.42
N ALA A 130 -10.27 20.47 -25.66
CA ALA A 130 -10.29 20.44 -24.21
C ALA A 130 -9.81 19.09 -23.66
N GLY A 131 -10.35 17.98 -24.19
CA GLY A 131 -9.99 16.63 -23.77
C GLY A 131 -8.52 16.32 -24.03
N ILE A 132 -8.01 16.69 -25.21
CA ILE A 132 -6.59 16.51 -25.58
C ILE A 132 -5.69 17.35 -24.67
N LEU A 133 -5.99 18.64 -24.49
CA LEU A 133 -5.19 19.51 -23.64
C LEU A 133 -5.20 19.06 -22.19
N ALA A 134 -6.36 18.65 -21.66
CA ALA A 134 -6.48 18.11 -20.31
C ALA A 134 -5.62 16.86 -20.14
N PHE A 135 -5.60 15.95 -21.13
CA PHE A 135 -4.75 14.77 -21.09
C PHE A 135 -3.25 15.14 -21.06
N VAL A 136 -2.80 16.04 -21.94
CA VAL A 136 -1.40 16.48 -22.00
C VAL A 136 -0.97 17.11 -20.69
N LEU A 137 -1.81 17.97 -20.10
CA LEU A 137 -1.55 18.59 -18.81
C LEU A 137 -1.59 17.56 -17.67
N THR A 138 -2.53 16.63 -17.66
CA THR A 138 -2.58 15.54 -16.66
C THR A 138 -1.29 14.74 -16.69
N TRP A 139 -0.85 14.32 -17.86
CA TRP A 139 0.39 13.56 -18.02
C TRP A 139 1.60 14.37 -17.51
N THR A 140 1.77 15.59 -18.03
CA THR A 140 2.93 16.44 -17.72
C THR A 140 2.99 16.83 -16.25
N LEU A 141 1.89 17.37 -15.71
CA LEU A 141 1.85 17.82 -14.32
C LEU A 141 1.94 16.67 -13.34
N SER A 142 1.38 15.50 -13.67
CA SER A 142 1.54 14.34 -12.80
C SER A 142 2.99 13.89 -12.67
N HIS A 143 3.75 13.94 -13.77
CA HIS A 143 5.18 13.64 -13.74
C HIS A 143 5.95 14.65 -12.88
N VAL A 144 5.71 15.94 -13.09
CA VAL A 144 6.38 17.01 -12.32
C VAL A 144 6.02 16.92 -10.83
N LEU A 145 4.73 16.85 -10.49
CA LEU A 145 4.26 16.85 -9.11
C LEU A 145 4.73 15.62 -8.34
N TYR A 146 4.72 14.46 -8.99
CA TYR A 146 5.17 13.23 -8.35
C TYR A 146 6.70 13.21 -8.15
N THR A 147 7.47 13.59 -9.16
CA THR A 147 8.94 13.50 -9.12
C THR A 147 9.54 14.44 -8.08
N PHE A 148 9.05 15.68 -8.03
CA PHE A 148 9.65 16.71 -7.18
C PHE A 148 8.96 16.83 -5.82
N PHE A 149 7.68 16.48 -5.71
CA PHE A 149 6.90 16.73 -4.49
C PHE A 149 6.19 15.49 -3.94
N LEU A 150 6.27 14.34 -4.63
CA LEU A 150 5.52 13.11 -4.30
C LEU A 150 4.00 13.34 -4.20
N LEU A 151 3.48 14.29 -4.98
CA LEU A 151 2.06 14.69 -4.95
C LEU A 151 1.25 14.11 -6.11
N PRO A 152 -0.06 13.86 -5.91
CA PRO A 152 -0.98 13.56 -7.00
C PRO A 152 -1.30 14.82 -7.83
N VAL A 153 -1.80 14.63 -9.05
CA VAL A 153 -2.18 15.76 -9.94
C VAL A 153 -3.60 16.31 -9.68
N LEU A 154 -4.48 15.49 -9.08
CA LEU A 154 -5.88 15.82 -8.80
C LEU A 154 -6.61 16.39 -10.05
N SER A 155 -7.57 17.30 -9.87
CA SER A 155 -8.33 17.92 -10.97
C SER A 155 -7.73 19.25 -11.47
N LEU A 156 -6.49 19.54 -11.09
CA LEU A 156 -5.77 20.75 -11.50
C LEU A 156 -5.68 20.92 -13.03
N PRO A 157 -5.41 19.86 -13.82
CA PRO A 157 -5.40 19.95 -15.29
C PRO A 157 -6.77 20.36 -15.84
N PHE A 158 -7.85 19.75 -15.32
CA PHE A 158 -9.21 20.12 -15.69
C PHE A 158 -9.49 21.61 -15.39
N VAL A 159 -9.13 22.11 -14.21
CA VAL A 159 -9.38 23.52 -13.82
C VAL A 159 -8.69 24.48 -14.79
N ALA A 160 -7.40 24.24 -15.10
CA ALA A 160 -6.64 25.08 -16.02
C ALA A 160 -7.26 25.11 -17.44
N VAL A 161 -7.69 23.94 -17.92
CA VAL A 161 -8.38 23.82 -19.22
C VAL A 161 -9.74 24.51 -19.21
N SER A 162 -10.53 24.31 -18.16
CA SER A 162 -11.86 24.92 -18.04
C SER A 162 -11.79 26.44 -18.02
N TRP A 163 -10.83 27.03 -17.28
CA TRP A 163 -10.59 28.48 -17.31
C TRP A 163 -10.16 28.98 -18.69
N SER A 164 -9.26 28.26 -19.35
CA SER A 164 -8.82 28.62 -20.71
C SER A 164 -9.98 28.62 -21.70
N ILE A 165 -10.86 27.62 -21.61
CA ILE A 165 -12.08 27.52 -22.43
C ILE A 165 -13.04 28.66 -22.13
N HIS A 166 -13.26 28.97 -20.85
CA HIS A 166 -14.19 30.02 -20.44
C HIS A 166 -13.75 31.40 -20.95
N LEU A 167 -12.44 31.71 -20.85
CA LEU A 167 -11.87 32.95 -21.40
C LEU A 167 -11.92 32.98 -22.93
N ALA A 168 -11.60 31.86 -23.59
CA ALA A 168 -11.60 31.79 -25.05
C ALA A 168 -13.02 31.91 -25.63
N ALA A 169 -14.03 31.42 -24.91
CA ALA A 169 -15.42 31.46 -25.33
C ALA A 169 -15.94 32.89 -25.62
N PHE A 170 -15.43 33.91 -24.93
CA PHE A 170 -15.75 35.31 -25.21
C PHE A 170 -15.36 35.77 -26.62
N ARG A 171 -14.48 35.04 -27.31
CA ARG A 171 -14.04 35.32 -28.68
C ARG A 171 -14.69 34.42 -29.73
N PHE A 172 -15.47 33.42 -29.32
CA PHE A 172 -16.00 32.40 -30.22
C PHE A 172 -17.49 32.62 -30.53
N ALA A 173 -17.78 33.42 -31.56
CA ALA A 173 -19.14 33.74 -31.99
C ALA A 173 -19.98 32.51 -32.44
N GLY A 174 -19.33 31.39 -32.80
CA GLY A 174 -20.00 30.15 -33.20
C GLY A 174 -20.51 29.29 -32.03
N LEU A 175 -20.26 29.69 -30.79
CA LEU A 175 -20.72 28.97 -29.60
C LEU A 175 -22.09 29.48 -29.15
N GLN A 176 -23.01 28.55 -28.95
CA GLN A 176 -24.32 28.83 -28.35
C GLN A 176 -24.30 28.38 -26.89
N HIS A 177 -24.55 29.30 -25.97
CA HIS A 177 -24.61 28.96 -24.55
C HIS A 177 -25.76 28.01 -24.25
N ALA A 178 -25.48 26.99 -23.43
CA ALA A 178 -26.51 26.14 -22.88
C ALA A 178 -27.31 26.95 -21.84
N VAL A 179 -28.62 27.12 -22.08
CA VAL A 179 -29.52 27.68 -21.07
C VAL A 179 -30.02 26.50 -20.25
N VAL A 180 -29.49 26.34 -19.04
CA VAL A 180 -30.01 25.38 -18.07
C VAL A 180 -31.03 26.14 -17.21
N PRO A 181 -32.33 25.77 -17.21
CA PRO A 181 -33.30 26.49 -16.39
C PRO A 181 -32.98 26.31 -14.91
N ALA A 182 -32.84 27.43 -14.18
CA ALA A 182 -32.50 27.44 -12.75
C ALA A 182 -33.48 26.67 -11.85
N HIS A 183 -34.71 26.43 -12.34
CA HIS A 183 -35.80 25.78 -11.61
C HIS A 183 -36.14 24.37 -12.09
N ALA A 184 -35.45 23.82 -13.09
CA ALA A 184 -35.87 22.57 -13.72
C ALA A 184 -35.71 21.32 -12.82
N TYR A 185 -35.08 21.43 -11.64
CA TYR A 185 -34.66 20.27 -10.86
C TYR A 185 -34.80 20.41 -9.34
N SER A 186 -35.55 21.40 -8.85
CA SER A 186 -35.95 21.45 -7.44
C SER A 186 -37.16 20.55 -7.22
N ILE A 187 -37.14 19.77 -6.14
CA ILE A 187 -38.25 18.86 -5.78
C ILE A 187 -38.86 19.23 -4.42
N GLY A 188 -38.58 20.44 -3.92
CA GLY A 188 -39.15 20.94 -2.67
C GLY A 188 -38.57 20.29 -1.41
N LEU A 189 -37.30 19.88 -1.43
CA LEU A 189 -36.64 19.34 -0.23
C LEU A 189 -36.22 20.46 0.72
N PRO A 190 -35.96 20.15 2.02
CA PRO A 190 -35.38 21.13 2.93
C PRO A 190 -34.08 21.71 2.36
N ILE A 191 -33.93 23.04 2.43
CA ILE A 191 -32.83 23.81 1.79
C ILE A 191 -31.45 23.17 2.02
N PRO A 192 -31.05 22.76 3.24
CA PRO A 192 -29.73 22.15 3.45
C PRO A 192 -29.53 20.84 2.69
N LEU A 193 -30.57 20.00 2.62
CA LEU A 193 -30.54 18.71 1.93
C LEU A 193 -30.55 18.90 0.42
N GLU A 194 -31.39 19.81 -0.09
CA GLU A 194 -31.45 20.11 -1.51
C GLU A 194 -30.11 20.66 -2.01
N GLY A 195 -29.52 21.62 -1.27
CA GLY A 195 -28.22 22.17 -1.58
C GLY A 195 -27.11 21.11 -1.61
N PHE A 196 -27.10 20.18 -0.64
CA PHE A 196 -26.15 19.08 -0.59
C PHE A 196 -26.25 18.18 -1.83
N LEU A 197 -27.46 17.75 -2.19
CA LEU A 197 -27.69 16.87 -3.33
C LEU A 197 -27.36 17.57 -4.65
N ARG A 198 -27.74 18.84 -4.81
CA ARG A 198 -27.37 19.63 -6.00
C ARG A 198 -25.85 19.80 -6.11
N THR A 199 -25.16 19.99 -4.99
CA THR A 199 -23.68 20.08 -4.95
C THR A 199 -23.03 18.76 -5.37
N LEU A 200 -23.54 17.61 -4.93
CA LEU A 200 -23.06 16.30 -5.37
C LEU A 200 -23.23 16.08 -6.88
N GLY A 201 -24.36 16.51 -7.45
CA GLY A 201 -24.55 16.49 -8.90
C GLY A 201 -23.63 17.48 -9.64
N LEU A 202 -23.40 18.66 -9.05
CA LEU A 202 -22.55 19.71 -9.61
C LEU A 202 -21.08 19.27 -9.80
N ILE A 203 -20.57 18.32 -8.99
CA ILE A 203 -19.25 17.71 -9.19
C ILE A 203 -19.10 17.14 -10.62
N PHE A 204 -20.21 16.70 -11.22
CA PHE A 204 -20.28 16.18 -12.58
C PHE A 204 -20.89 17.19 -13.59
N PHE A 205 -20.96 18.46 -13.22
CA PHE A 205 -21.61 19.53 -14.00
C PHE A 205 -23.11 19.35 -14.19
N LEU A 206 -23.78 18.68 -13.25
CA LEU A 206 -25.23 18.41 -13.29
C LEU A 206 -25.87 18.81 -11.95
N PRO A 207 -26.17 20.10 -11.70
CA PRO A 207 -26.74 20.59 -10.44
C PRO A 207 -28.21 20.16 -10.23
N ASN A 208 -28.44 18.85 -10.23
CA ASN A 208 -29.71 18.15 -10.26
C ASN A 208 -29.83 17.22 -9.04
N VAL A 209 -30.95 17.30 -8.34
CA VAL A 209 -31.19 16.55 -7.10
C VAL A 209 -31.17 15.04 -7.32
N TRP A 210 -31.72 14.53 -8.43
CA TRP A 210 -31.75 13.10 -8.74
C TRP A 210 -30.36 12.52 -9.00
N VAL A 211 -29.51 13.27 -9.73
CA VAL A 211 -28.10 12.92 -9.91
C VAL A 211 -27.39 12.93 -8.56
N GLY A 212 -27.64 13.95 -7.75
CA GLY A 212 -27.15 14.05 -6.38
C GLY A 212 -27.53 12.87 -5.48
N MET A 213 -28.79 12.43 -5.54
CA MET A 213 -29.29 11.28 -4.78
C MET A 213 -28.62 9.99 -5.23
N ALA A 214 -28.44 9.79 -6.54
CA ALA A 214 -27.72 8.64 -7.07
C ALA A 214 -26.27 8.63 -6.57
N VAL A 215 -25.57 9.77 -6.62
CA VAL A 215 -24.21 9.92 -6.10
C VAL A 215 -24.15 9.64 -4.59
N ALA A 216 -25.05 10.22 -3.81
CA ALA A 216 -25.15 10.03 -2.36
C ALA A 216 -25.36 8.55 -1.99
N LEU A 217 -26.27 7.87 -2.69
CA LEU A 217 -26.54 6.45 -2.50
C LEU A 217 -25.32 5.60 -2.86
N LEU A 218 -24.64 5.90 -3.97
CA LEU A 218 -23.43 5.18 -4.37
C LEU A 218 -22.29 5.35 -3.37
N LEU A 219 -22.10 6.56 -2.83
CA LEU A 219 -21.16 6.81 -1.74
C LEU A 219 -21.53 5.97 -0.51
N LEU A 220 -22.80 6.01 -0.06
CA LEU A 220 -23.25 5.28 1.13
C LEU A 220 -23.05 3.76 0.99
N LEU A 221 -23.39 3.20 -0.18
CA LEU A 221 -23.28 1.76 -0.44
C LEU A 221 -21.83 1.30 -0.55
N ASN A 222 -20.93 2.11 -1.11
CA ASN A 222 -19.52 1.74 -1.26
C ASN A 222 -18.68 2.05 -0.01
N SER A 223 -18.89 3.21 0.61
CA SER A 223 -18.14 3.69 1.77
C SER A 223 -18.96 4.62 2.66
N ARG A 224 -19.28 4.16 3.87
CA ARG A 224 -20.02 4.93 4.85
C ARG A 224 -19.16 6.08 5.37
N ILE A 225 -17.85 5.86 5.48
CA ILE A 225 -16.90 6.91 5.87
C ILE A 225 -16.90 8.03 4.83
N GLN A 226 -16.82 7.73 3.53
CA GLN A 226 -16.85 8.77 2.49
C GLN A 226 -18.20 9.49 2.46
N PHE A 227 -19.31 8.78 2.59
CA PHE A 227 -20.63 9.41 2.66
C PHE A 227 -20.75 10.38 3.84
N LEU A 228 -20.36 9.95 5.05
CA LEU A 228 -20.39 10.80 6.23
C LEU A 228 -19.41 11.97 6.14
N LEU A 229 -18.23 11.77 5.54
CA LEU A 229 -17.30 12.85 5.25
C LEU A 229 -17.86 13.85 4.24
N ALA A 230 -18.56 13.41 3.21
CA ALA A 230 -19.22 14.31 2.25
C ALA A 230 -20.28 15.15 2.93
N VAL A 231 -21.15 14.54 3.75
CA VAL A 231 -22.18 15.23 4.53
C VAL A 231 -21.53 16.23 5.50
N PHE A 232 -20.57 15.78 6.31
CA PHE A 232 -19.89 16.61 7.29
C PHE A 232 -19.14 17.78 6.65
N SER A 233 -18.41 17.52 5.57
CA SER A 233 -17.59 18.55 4.92
C SER A 233 -18.47 19.61 4.25
N TYR A 234 -19.57 19.20 3.61
CA TYR A 234 -20.55 20.14 3.08
C TYR A 234 -21.16 21.00 4.19
N THR A 235 -21.70 20.38 5.26
CA THR A 235 -22.37 21.13 6.33
C THR A 235 -21.41 22.04 7.08
N PHE A 236 -20.20 21.55 7.37
CA PHE A 236 -19.16 22.33 8.05
C PHE A 236 -18.64 23.48 7.17
N GLY A 237 -18.37 23.24 5.89
CA GLY A 237 -17.91 24.28 4.97
C GLY A 237 -18.96 25.36 4.73
N VAL A 238 -20.23 24.97 4.53
CA VAL A 238 -21.38 25.90 4.46
C VAL A 238 -21.52 26.69 5.76
N PHE A 239 -21.32 26.05 6.91
CA PHE A 239 -21.36 26.74 8.19
C PHE A 239 -20.28 27.81 8.32
N ILE A 240 -19.02 27.46 8.00
CA ILE A 240 -17.90 28.41 8.00
C ILE A 240 -18.16 29.55 7.02
N GLN A 241 -18.60 29.24 5.80
CA GLN A 241 -18.90 30.25 4.79
C GLN A 241 -20.06 31.17 5.23
N GLY A 242 -21.11 30.63 5.86
CA GLY A 242 -22.22 31.41 6.39
C GLY A 242 -21.79 32.38 7.49
N ILE A 243 -20.86 31.98 8.36
CA ILE A 243 -20.23 32.87 9.34
C ILE A 243 -19.45 33.98 8.63
N LEU A 244 -18.60 33.63 7.66
CA LEU A 244 -17.74 34.60 6.97
C LEU A 244 -18.53 35.62 6.13
N THR A 245 -19.65 35.19 5.54
CA THR A 245 -20.50 36.03 4.67
C THR A 245 -21.63 36.73 5.42
N GLY A 246 -21.92 36.35 6.66
CA GLY A 246 -22.99 36.93 7.48
C GLY A 246 -24.40 36.51 7.06
N THR A 247 -24.56 35.56 6.12
CA THR A 247 -25.87 35.06 5.68
C THR A 247 -25.83 33.58 5.35
N PHE A 248 -26.87 32.84 5.74
CA PHE A 248 -27.04 31.43 5.41
C PHE A 248 -28.01 31.19 4.24
N ALA A 249 -28.74 32.22 3.79
CA ALA A 249 -29.85 32.05 2.84
C ALA A 249 -29.40 31.52 1.47
N TYR A 250 -28.22 31.91 1.00
CA TYR A 250 -27.72 31.57 -0.34
C TYR A 250 -26.53 30.61 -0.33
N VAL A 251 -25.92 30.37 0.83
CA VAL A 251 -24.68 29.57 0.95
C VAL A 251 -24.91 28.09 0.62
N TYR A 252 -26.11 27.57 0.90
CA TYR A 252 -26.48 26.18 0.55
C TYR A 252 -26.52 25.91 -0.96
N TYR A 253 -26.64 26.94 -1.79
CA TYR A 253 -26.68 26.81 -3.25
C TYR A 253 -25.41 27.32 -3.93
N ASP A 254 -24.40 27.74 -3.15
CA ASP A 254 -23.14 28.24 -3.69
C ASP A 254 -22.38 27.09 -4.41
N PRO A 255 -22.06 27.24 -5.70
CA PRO A 255 -21.21 26.30 -6.43
C PRO A 255 -19.85 26.02 -5.77
N ALA A 256 -19.32 26.96 -4.97
CA ALA A 256 -18.06 26.78 -4.25
C ALA A 256 -18.12 25.62 -3.25
N ALA A 257 -19.30 25.23 -2.78
CA ALA A 257 -19.50 24.15 -1.81
C ALA A 257 -19.01 22.77 -2.30
N LEU A 258 -18.87 22.56 -3.62
CA LEU A 258 -18.25 21.35 -4.16
C LEU A 258 -16.82 21.14 -3.64
N ASN A 259 -16.09 22.24 -3.39
CA ASN A 259 -14.73 22.17 -2.88
C ASN A 259 -14.68 21.56 -1.50
N PHE A 260 -15.69 21.81 -0.66
CA PHE A 260 -15.74 21.29 0.69
C PHE A 260 -15.86 19.77 0.68
N ILE A 261 -16.79 19.25 -0.15
CA ILE A 261 -16.97 17.81 -0.34
C ILE A 261 -15.69 17.17 -0.87
N LEU A 262 -15.10 17.73 -1.93
CA LEU A 262 -13.89 17.15 -2.55
C LEU A 262 -12.68 17.15 -1.61
N VAL A 263 -12.48 18.19 -0.79
CA VAL A 263 -11.41 18.23 0.23
C VAL A 263 -11.63 17.16 1.29
N GLY A 264 -12.86 17.02 1.79
CA GLY A 264 -13.24 15.99 2.76
C GLY A 264 -13.00 14.58 2.24
N LEU A 265 -13.46 14.30 1.02
CA LEU A 265 -13.27 13.00 0.37
C LEU A 265 -11.79 12.71 0.09
N ALA A 266 -11.02 13.71 -0.36
CA ALA A 266 -9.60 13.53 -0.67
C ALA A 266 -8.78 13.28 0.60
N LEU A 267 -8.84 14.19 1.58
CA LEU A 267 -8.01 14.09 2.77
C LEU A 267 -8.51 12.98 3.70
N GLY A 268 -9.76 13.04 4.16
CA GLY A 268 -10.29 12.09 5.14
C GLY A 268 -10.74 10.75 4.55
N GLY A 269 -11.01 10.69 3.25
CA GLY A 269 -11.64 9.55 2.59
C GLY A 269 -10.75 8.79 1.60
N TYR A 270 -9.51 9.23 1.34
CA TYR A 270 -8.62 8.58 0.39
C TYR A 270 -7.13 8.66 0.76
N TYR A 271 -6.59 9.86 0.97
CA TYR A 271 -5.14 10.06 1.17
C TYR A 271 -4.69 9.90 2.61
N LEU A 272 -5.56 10.12 3.60
CA LEU A 272 -5.26 9.87 5.00
C LEU A 272 -5.99 8.64 5.52
N LEU A 273 -5.33 7.92 6.41
CA LEU A 273 -5.88 6.78 7.13
C LEU A 273 -7.05 7.25 8.02
N PRO A 274 -8.24 6.65 7.87
CA PRO A 274 -9.42 7.07 8.62
C PRO A 274 -9.20 6.99 10.13
N SER A 275 -9.27 8.16 10.77
CA SER A 275 -9.06 8.36 12.20
C SER A 275 -9.66 9.70 12.64
N PRO A 276 -9.93 9.91 13.95
CA PRO A 276 -10.34 11.23 14.45
C PRO A 276 -9.36 12.34 14.03
N GLN A 277 -8.06 12.05 14.05
CA GLN A 277 -7.03 12.99 13.63
C GLN A 277 -7.13 13.34 12.14
N SER A 278 -7.32 12.35 11.26
CA SER A 278 -7.48 12.64 9.82
C SER A 278 -8.77 13.42 9.53
N TYR A 279 -9.84 13.18 10.30
CA TYR A 279 -11.10 13.92 10.16
C TYR A 279 -10.94 15.38 10.60
N ILE A 280 -10.16 15.65 11.65
CA ILE A 280 -9.80 17.01 12.05
C ILE A 280 -8.97 17.71 10.96
N ILE A 281 -7.97 17.03 10.39
CA ILE A 281 -7.18 17.58 9.28
C ILE A 281 -8.08 17.89 8.07
N ALA A 282 -9.02 17.00 7.75
CA ALA A 282 -9.99 17.25 6.69
C ALA A 282 -10.88 18.46 7.00
N ALA A 283 -11.35 18.62 8.23
CA ALA A 283 -12.12 19.79 8.67
C ALA A 283 -11.32 21.09 8.53
N ILE A 284 -10.04 21.09 8.91
CA ILE A 284 -9.14 22.23 8.70
C ILE A 284 -9.02 22.55 7.20
N GLY A 285 -8.81 21.53 6.36
CA GLY A 285 -8.80 21.70 4.91
C GLY A 285 -10.10 22.30 4.38
N VAL A 286 -11.25 21.85 4.87
CA VAL A 286 -12.57 22.39 4.48
C VAL A 286 -12.70 23.86 4.87
N ALA A 287 -12.29 24.25 6.07
CA ALA A 287 -12.32 25.65 6.51
C ALA A 287 -11.41 26.54 5.65
N LEU A 288 -10.19 26.06 5.33
CA LEU A 288 -9.28 26.76 4.43
C LEU A 288 -9.86 26.88 3.01
N ALA A 289 -10.52 25.84 2.51
CA ALA A 289 -11.16 25.86 1.20
C ALA A 289 -12.38 26.79 1.16
N ALA A 290 -13.14 26.93 2.26
CA ALA A 290 -14.22 27.90 2.38
C ALA A 290 -13.69 29.34 2.30
N LEU A 291 -12.64 29.65 3.06
CA LEU A 291 -11.99 30.96 3.02
C LEU A 291 -11.43 31.26 1.62
N LEU A 292 -10.65 30.33 1.07
CA LEU A 292 -10.04 30.47 -0.25
C LEU A 292 -11.10 30.56 -1.36
N GLY A 293 -12.20 29.83 -1.24
CA GLY A 293 -13.32 29.89 -2.19
C GLY A 293 -13.91 31.30 -2.31
N GLN A 294 -14.05 32.01 -1.19
CA GLN A 294 -14.52 33.40 -1.20
C GLN A 294 -13.46 34.37 -1.76
N ALA A 295 -12.18 34.17 -1.45
CA ALA A 295 -11.12 34.99 -2.03
C ALA A 295 -11.04 34.82 -3.56
N VAL A 296 -11.13 33.57 -4.03
CA VAL A 296 -11.13 33.23 -5.45
C VAL A 296 -12.37 33.74 -6.15
N SER A 297 -13.56 33.67 -5.52
CA SER A 297 -14.79 34.18 -6.14
C SER A 297 -14.71 35.69 -6.42
N VAL A 298 -14.11 36.48 -5.53
CA VAL A 298 -13.88 37.92 -5.75
C VAL A 298 -12.87 38.17 -6.87
N PHE A 299 -11.71 37.52 -6.80
CA PHE A 299 -10.64 37.76 -7.78
C PHE A 299 -11.02 37.31 -9.20
N TRP A 300 -11.66 36.14 -9.32
CA TRP A 300 -12.07 35.58 -10.61
C TRP A 300 -13.36 36.14 -11.17
N ALA A 301 -14.26 36.67 -10.34
CA ALA A 301 -15.40 37.43 -10.85
C ALA A 301 -14.95 38.62 -11.72
N ALA A 302 -13.83 39.27 -11.40
CA ALA A 302 -13.29 40.40 -12.18
C ALA A 302 -12.94 40.04 -13.63
N VAL A 303 -12.63 38.78 -13.91
CA VAL A 303 -12.30 38.26 -15.25
C VAL A 303 -13.34 37.25 -15.76
N ALA A 304 -14.52 37.23 -15.13
CA ALA A 304 -15.63 36.31 -15.42
C ALA A 304 -15.23 34.82 -15.38
N LEU A 305 -14.29 34.45 -14.51
CA LEU A 305 -13.88 33.06 -14.32
C LEU A 305 -14.66 32.40 -13.16
N PRO A 306 -15.15 31.17 -13.32
CA PRO A 306 -15.74 30.40 -12.23
C PRO A 306 -14.67 29.88 -11.26
N VAL A 307 -15.03 29.74 -9.98
CA VAL A 307 -14.15 29.18 -8.91
C VAL A 307 -13.76 27.72 -9.20
N HIS A 308 -14.70 26.93 -9.74
CA HIS A 308 -14.57 25.49 -9.98
C HIS A 308 -13.95 24.76 -8.77
N ALA A 309 -13.11 23.74 -9.02
CA ALA A 309 -12.46 22.93 -8.01
C ALA A 309 -11.07 23.49 -7.60
N PHE A 310 -10.77 24.76 -7.89
CA PHE A 310 -9.44 25.33 -7.61
C PHE A 310 -9.12 25.37 -6.10
N PRO A 311 -10.00 25.86 -5.22
CA PRO A 311 -9.75 25.82 -3.77
C PRO A 311 -9.45 24.42 -3.25
N TYR A 312 -10.20 23.42 -3.72
CA TYR A 312 -9.98 22.02 -3.39
C TYR A 312 -8.58 21.56 -3.78
N ASN A 313 -8.14 21.81 -5.01
CA ASN A 313 -6.83 21.38 -5.50
C ASN A 313 -5.71 22.02 -4.67
N LEU A 314 -5.75 23.33 -4.49
CA LEU A 314 -4.68 24.05 -3.80
C LEU A 314 -4.55 23.60 -2.34
N VAL A 315 -5.66 23.59 -1.59
CA VAL A 315 -5.64 23.22 -0.17
C VAL A 315 -5.23 21.77 0.03
N THR A 316 -5.77 20.85 -0.78
CA THR A 316 -5.43 19.42 -0.67
C THR A 316 -3.95 19.19 -0.96
N LEU A 317 -3.40 19.79 -2.02
CA LEU A 317 -1.99 19.61 -2.38
C LEU A 317 -1.05 20.18 -1.32
N LEU A 318 -1.34 21.37 -0.77
CA LEU A 318 -0.53 21.99 0.28
C LEU A 318 -0.52 21.14 1.55
N LEU A 319 -1.67 20.64 2.00
CA LEU A 319 -1.76 19.80 3.19
C LEU A 319 -1.07 18.44 2.98
N LEU A 320 -1.25 17.81 1.81
CA LEU A 320 -0.55 16.56 1.50
C LEU A 320 0.96 16.76 1.45
N TYR A 321 1.44 17.87 0.89
CA TYR A 321 2.86 18.18 0.83
C TYR A 321 3.45 18.38 2.22
N LEU A 322 2.78 19.18 3.05
CA LEU A 322 3.19 19.42 4.45
C LEU A 322 3.29 18.10 5.23
N LEU A 323 2.26 17.24 5.15
CA LEU A 323 2.24 15.94 5.81
C LEU A 323 3.32 15.00 5.25
N GLY A 324 3.61 15.10 3.96
CA GLY A 324 4.67 14.34 3.29
C GLY A 324 6.06 14.72 3.79
N LEU A 325 6.35 16.01 3.93
CA LEU A 325 7.64 16.53 4.41
C LEU A 325 7.99 16.03 5.82
N VAL A 326 6.99 15.91 6.69
CA VAL A 326 7.20 15.42 8.07
C VAL A 326 7.07 13.89 8.18
N GLY A 327 6.85 13.18 7.08
CA GLY A 327 6.67 11.72 7.07
C GLY A 327 5.47 11.25 7.92
N HIS A 328 4.37 12.01 7.92
CA HIS A 328 3.26 11.82 8.83
C HIS A 328 2.66 10.40 8.72
N GLN A 329 2.46 9.72 9.87
CA GLN A 329 2.03 8.31 9.93
C GLN A 329 0.60 8.06 9.42
N LEU A 330 -0.19 9.12 9.21
CA LEU A 330 -1.56 9.03 8.68
C LEU A 330 -1.61 8.96 7.15
N LEU A 331 -0.51 9.23 6.43
CA LEU A 331 -0.53 9.14 4.97
C LEU A 331 -0.75 7.68 4.53
N ALA A 332 -1.82 7.47 3.76
CA ALA A 332 -2.17 6.15 3.24
C ALA A 332 -1.16 5.74 2.15
N ARG A 333 -0.31 4.76 2.47
CA ARG A 333 0.73 4.25 1.54
C ARG A 333 0.11 3.47 0.37
N TYR A 334 -0.91 2.69 0.66
CA TYR A 334 -1.62 1.85 -0.31
C TYR A 334 -3.14 2.05 -0.21
N PRO A 335 -3.69 3.14 -0.76
CA PRO A 335 -5.14 3.35 -0.79
C PRO A 335 -5.83 2.21 -1.53
N GLN A 336 -6.82 1.59 -0.89
CA GLN A 336 -7.67 0.52 -1.41
C GLN A 336 -8.90 1.10 -2.11
N SER A 337 -9.91 0.28 -2.43
CA SER A 337 -11.13 0.74 -3.11
C SER A 337 -12.06 1.62 -2.24
N SER A 338 -11.84 1.62 -0.92
CA SER A 338 -12.53 2.47 0.05
C SER A 338 -11.64 2.77 1.24
N PRO A 339 -11.90 3.84 2.01
CA PRO A 339 -11.17 4.13 3.25
C PRO A 339 -11.30 3.00 4.28
N GLU A 340 -12.45 2.35 4.39
CA GLU A 340 -12.65 1.19 5.27
C GLU A 340 -11.68 0.05 4.96
N LYS A 341 -11.57 -0.33 3.68
CA LYS A 341 -10.64 -1.39 3.24
C LYS A 341 -9.18 -0.94 3.40
N THR A 342 -8.90 0.35 3.21
CA THR A 342 -7.56 0.93 3.42
C THR A 342 -7.15 0.83 4.88
N LEU A 343 -8.06 1.17 5.80
CA LEU A 343 -7.81 1.07 7.24
C LEU A 343 -7.63 -0.39 7.68
N ASP A 344 -8.49 -1.31 7.22
CA ASP A 344 -8.38 -2.74 7.53
C ASP A 344 -7.02 -3.31 7.08
N TYR A 345 -6.58 -2.97 5.86
CA TYR A 345 -5.27 -3.34 5.35
C TYR A 345 -4.13 -2.81 6.22
N GLU A 346 -4.14 -1.52 6.55
CA GLU A 346 -3.07 -0.88 7.32
C GLU A 346 -3.00 -1.40 8.77
N LEU A 347 -4.15 -1.54 9.45
CA LEU A 347 -4.20 -2.10 10.80
C LEU A 347 -3.71 -3.55 10.82
N THR A 348 -4.02 -4.31 9.77
CA THR A 348 -3.50 -5.67 9.60
C THR A 348 -1.99 -5.64 9.38
N ALA A 349 -1.49 -4.83 8.45
CA ALA A 349 -0.06 -4.71 8.16
C ALA A 349 0.75 -4.31 9.40
N ARG A 350 0.30 -3.32 10.17
CA ARG A 350 0.96 -2.89 11.42
C ARG A 350 1.08 -4.02 12.44
N ARG A 351 0.07 -4.90 12.55
CA ARG A 351 0.11 -6.06 13.46
C ARG A 351 0.97 -7.20 12.92
N ARG A 352 1.01 -7.41 11.60
CA ARG A 352 1.80 -8.47 10.96
C ARG A 352 3.31 -8.21 10.98
N TYR A 353 3.73 -6.95 10.97
CA TYR A 353 5.14 -6.57 10.84
C TYR A 353 5.70 -5.78 12.05
N GLN A 354 4.94 -5.66 13.15
CA GLN A 354 5.33 -5.14 14.49
C GLN A 354 6.56 -4.19 14.56
N GLY A 355 6.60 -3.14 13.73
CA GLY A 355 7.66 -2.12 13.79
C GLY A 355 9.00 -2.48 13.14
N SER A 356 9.22 -3.72 12.70
CA SER A 356 10.35 -4.03 11.84
C SER A 356 10.02 -3.53 10.43
N SER A 357 10.79 -2.57 9.91
CA SER A 357 10.58 -2.03 8.54
C SER A 357 11.04 -3.03 7.47
N GLY A 358 10.66 -4.30 7.61
CA GLY A 358 11.19 -5.40 6.80
C GLY A 358 12.65 -5.75 7.11
N ARG A 359 13.19 -5.30 8.24
CA ARG A 359 14.56 -5.60 8.73
C ARG A 359 14.54 -6.89 9.53
N LEU A 360 14.65 -8.00 8.79
CA LEU A 360 14.56 -9.35 9.32
C LEU A 360 15.90 -10.06 9.15
N LEU A 361 16.44 -10.57 10.25
CA LEU A 361 17.76 -11.20 10.35
C LEU A 361 17.62 -12.67 10.72
N THR A 362 18.50 -13.54 10.26
CA THR A 362 18.71 -14.86 10.89
C THR A 362 19.64 -14.69 12.10
N LEU A 363 19.71 -15.69 12.98
CA LEU A 363 20.67 -15.65 14.09
C LEU A 363 22.11 -15.72 13.54
N PRO A 364 23.07 -14.96 14.12
CA PRO A 364 24.45 -14.91 13.65
C PRO A 364 25.30 -16.10 14.17
N PHE A 365 24.68 -17.22 14.50
CA PHE A 365 25.34 -18.40 15.07
C PHE A 365 24.52 -19.67 14.82
N ALA A 366 25.17 -20.82 15.04
CA ALA A 366 24.52 -22.13 15.09
C ALA A 366 24.47 -22.67 16.52
N GLY A 367 23.52 -23.58 16.77
CA GLY A 367 23.27 -24.16 18.09
C GLY A 367 22.53 -23.22 19.05
N CYS A 368 22.53 -23.58 20.33
CA CYS A 368 21.80 -22.86 21.38
C CYS A 368 22.66 -21.77 22.01
N TRP A 369 22.15 -20.53 22.01
CA TRP A 369 22.75 -19.38 22.67
C TRP A 369 21.71 -18.66 23.53
N VAL A 370 22.14 -17.83 24.46
CA VAL A 370 21.27 -17.11 25.39
C VAL A 370 21.40 -15.61 25.15
N VAL A 371 20.27 -14.91 25.15
CA VAL A 371 20.24 -13.44 25.15
C VAL A 371 20.76 -12.92 26.48
N TRP A 372 21.94 -12.31 26.47
CA TRP A 372 22.52 -11.69 27.67
C TRP A 372 22.03 -10.25 27.85
N GLN A 373 22.03 -9.47 26.76
CA GLN A 373 21.42 -8.14 26.69
C GLN A 373 20.56 -8.04 25.42
N GLY A 374 19.47 -7.29 25.49
CA GLY A 374 18.57 -7.06 24.35
C GLY A 374 18.24 -5.58 24.20
N PHE A 375 17.13 -5.29 23.53
CA PHE A 375 16.67 -3.92 23.34
C PHE A 375 16.40 -3.24 24.68
N ASP A 376 16.78 -1.96 24.80
CA ASP A 376 16.61 -1.18 26.03
C ASP A 376 17.29 -1.83 27.25
N GLY A 377 18.54 -2.26 27.06
CA GLY A 377 19.34 -2.94 28.07
C GLY A 377 19.58 -2.11 29.34
N GLN A 378 19.85 -2.81 30.45
CA GLN A 378 20.06 -2.17 31.75
C GLN A 378 21.37 -1.36 31.81
N TRP A 379 22.44 -1.88 31.21
CA TRP A 379 23.79 -1.30 31.29
C TRP A 379 24.19 -0.63 29.97
N THR A 380 24.00 -1.36 28.87
CA THR A 380 24.24 -0.87 27.50
C THR A 380 22.93 -0.89 26.70
N HIS A 381 22.98 -0.64 25.40
CA HIS A 381 21.79 -0.63 24.53
C HIS A 381 20.74 0.40 24.99
N GLN A 382 21.15 1.65 25.14
CA GLN A 382 20.28 2.76 25.53
C GLN A 382 20.36 3.92 24.54
N GLY A 383 19.35 4.80 24.56
CA GLY A 383 19.33 6.02 23.74
C GLY A 383 19.47 5.71 22.25
N LEU A 384 20.53 6.24 21.64
CA LEU A 384 20.81 6.05 20.21
C LEU A 384 21.20 4.61 19.84
N TRP A 385 21.68 3.80 20.79
CA TRP A 385 22.11 2.41 20.55
C TRP A 385 21.14 1.37 21.09
N ARG A 386 19.89 1.76 21.35
CA ARG A 386 18.91 0.93 22.05
C ARG A 386 18.49 -0.37 21.36
N TYR A 387 18.63 -0.46 20.04
CA TYR A 387 18.24 -1.63 19.26
C TYR A 387 19.46 -2.51 18.95
N ALA A 388 19.90 -3.28 19.95
CA ALA A 388 21.02 -4.20 19.84
C ALA A 388 20.85 -5.44 20.74
N TYR A 389 21.63 -6.49 20.48
CA TYR A 389 21.62 -7.76 21.20
C TYR A 389 23.03 -8.24 21.49
N ASP A 390 23.23 -8.80 22.69
CA ASP A 390 24.43 -9.54 23.07
C ASP A 390 24.08 -11.00 23.35
N PHE A 391 24.85 -11.93 22.79
CA PHE A 391 24.63 -13.36 22.94
C PHE A 391 25.81 -14.07 23.59
N VAL A 392 25.49 -14.96 24.53
CA VAL A 392 26.44 -15.85 25.22
C VAL A 392 25.99 -17.31 25.09
N ILE A 393 26.83 -18.25 25.50
CA ILE A 393 26.44 -19.66 25.65
C ILE A 393 26.47 -20.00 27.14
N GLN A 394 25.44 -20.70 27.62
CA GLN A 394 25.33 -21.15 28.99
C GLN A 394 25.20 -22.67 29.07
N ASP A 395 25.64 -23.26 30.18
CA ASP A 395 25.35 -24.64 30.54
C ASP A 395 23.99 -24.80 31.25
N GLU A 396 23.68 -26.01 31.70
CA GLU A 396 22.42 -26.34 32.39
C GLU A 396 22.27 -25.61 33.74
N GLN A 397 23.37 -25.16 34.33
CA GLN A 397 23.40 -24.38 35.58
C GLN A 397 23.30 -22.86 35.31
N GLY A 398 23.28 -22.44 34.06
CA GLY A 398 23.22 -21.03 33.64
C GLY A 398 24.58 -20.32 33.66
N LEU A 399 25.69 -21.05 33.82
CA LEU A 399 27.04 -20.47 33.81
C LEU A 399 27.54 -20.30 32.37
N THR A 400 28.24 -19.19 32.10
CA THR A 400 28.80 -18.89 30.77
C THR A 400 30.16 -19.54 30.51
N TYR A 401 30.71 -20.23 31.50
CA TYR A 401 32.05 -20.81 31.50
C TYR A 401 32.10 -22.14 32.26
N ARG A 402 33.14 -22.91 32.01
CA ARG A 402 33.54 -24.11 32.79
C ARG A 402 34.72 -23.79 33.70
N ASP A 403 35.05 -24.72 34.59
CA ASP A 403 36.22 -24.65 35.48
C ASP A 403 36.24 -23.35 36.31
N SER A 404 37.29 -22.52 36.17
CA SER A 404 37.49 -21.32 37.00
C SER A 404 36.91 -20.03 36.40
N GLY A 405 36.62 -20.01 35.09
CA GLY A 405 36.18 -18.80 34.39
C GLY A 405 37.22 -17.68 34.31
N LEU A 406 38.50 -17.98 34.56
CA LEU A 406 39.58 -16.98 34.57
C LEU A 406 40.27 -16.85 33.21
N GLN A 407 40.13 -17.84 32.33
CA GLN A 407 40.72 -17.85 30.99
C GLN A 407 39.64 -17.75 29.91
N LEU A 408 39.96 -17.12 28.77
CA LEU A 408 39.04 -17.04 27.62
C LEU A 408 38.55 -18.42 27.16
N THR A 409 39.42 -19.43 27.21
CA THR A 409 39.13 -20.83 26.83
C THR A 409 38.17 -21.55 27.76
N ASP A 410 37.89 -20.98 28.92
CA ASP A 410 36.90 -21.49 29.88
C ASP A 410 35.48 -21.12 29.44
N TYR A 411 35.31 -20.05 28.65
CA TYR A 411 33.99 -19.59 28.21
C TYR A 411 33.47 -20.38 27.03
N TYR A 412 32.21 -20.83 27.12
CA TYR A 412 31.61 -21.67 26.09
C TYR A 412 31.43 -20.97 24.75
N ALA A 413 31.28 -19.64 24.76
CA ALA A 413 31.12 -18.82 23.56
C ALA A 413 32.44 -18.57 22.82
N PHE A 414 33.59 -18.60 23.51
CA PHE A 414 34.88 -18.26 22.90
C PHE A 414 35.22 -19.22 21.75
N GLN A 415 35.72 -18.65 20.65
CA GLN A 415 36.10 -19.35 19.41
C GLN A 415 34.96 -20.08 18.67
N LYS A 416 33.70 -19.88 19.09
CA LYS A 416 32.53 -20.41 18.37
C LYS A 416 32.30 -19.66 17.05
N PRO A 417 31.83 -20.34 16.00
CA PRO A 417 31.64 -19.72 14.69
C PRO A 417 30.54 -18.64 14.73
N VAL A 418 30.81 -17.53 14.06
CA VAL A 418 29.87 -16.42 13.87
C VAL A 418 29.51 -16.35 12.40
N LEU A 419 28.22 -16.33 12.12
CA LEU A 419 27.64 -16.48 10.78
C LEU A 419 26.96 -15.18 10.34
N SER A 420 26.84 -15.00 9.03
CA SER A 420 26.10 -13.88 8.46
C SER A 420 24.61 -14.02 8.77
N PRO A 421 23.97 -12.98 9.34
CA PRO A 421 22.54 -12.95 9.59
C PRO A 421 21.72 -12.50 8.37
N ILE A 422 22.39 -12.07 7.29
CA ILE A 422 21.75 -11.46 6.13
C ILE A 422 22.43 -11.86 4.81
N ARG A 423 21.65 -11.78 3.72
CA ARG A 423 22.16 -11.67 2.37
C ARG A 423 22.65 -10.25 2.13
N GLY A 424 23.82 -10.08 1.54
CA GLY A 424 24.35 -8.74 1.34
C GLY A 424 25.81 -8.67 0.93
N TRP A 425 26.43 -7.54 1.29
CA TRP A 425 27.81 -7.21 0.97
C TRP A 425 28.56 -6.84 2.24
N VAL A 426 29.82 -7.25 2.36
CA VAL A 426 30.70 -6.79 3.43
C VAL A 426 31.17 -5.36 3.11
N VAL A 427 30.99 -4.44 4.05
CA VAL A 427 31.32 -3.02 3.89
C VAL A 427 32.61 -2.66 4.63
N GLN A 428 32.76 -3.14 5.85
CA GLN A 428 33.87 -2.81 6.73
C GLN A 428 34.27 -4.04 7.56
N VAL A 429 35.56 -4.18 7.80
CA VAL A 429 36.15 -5.24 8.63
C VAL A 429 37.29 -4.64 9.46
N VAL A 430 37.32 -4.92 10.76
CA VAL A 430 38.48 -4.75 11.65
C VAL A 430 38.72 -6.10 12.33
N HIS A 431 39.94 -6.63 12.28
CA HIS A 431 40.22 -8.02 12.65
C HIS A 431 41.46 -8.23 13.51
N ASP A 432 42.30 -7.22 13.73
CA ASP A 432 43.64 -7.35 14.31
C ASP A 432 43.75 -6.93 15.78
N LEU A 433 42.67 -6.40 16.37
CA LEU A 433 42.65 -6.00 17.78
C LEU A 433 42.75 -7.23 18.69
N PRO A 434 43.57 -7.19 19.77
CA PRO A 434 43.72 -8.32 20.68
C PRO A 434 42.44 -8.58 21.48
N ASP A 435 42.22 -9.84 21.84
CA ASP A 435 41.19 -10.21 22.82
C ASP A 435 41.62 -9.75 24.22
N CYS A 436 40.70 -9.11 24.96
CA CYS A 436 40.95 -8.68 26.33
C CYS A 436 40.91 -9.88 27.29
N GLU A 437 41.68 -9.79 28.39
CA GLU A 437 41.53 -10.72 29.52
C GLU A 437 40.13 -10.61 30.13
N ILE A 438 39.67 -11.67 30.78
CA ILE A 438 38.35 -11.70 31.43
C ILE A 438 38.22 -10.56 32.45
N GLY A 439 37.11 -9.82 32.38
CA GLY A 439 36.81 -8.68 33.23
C GLY A 439 37.51 -7.37 32.83
N LYS A 440 38.43 -7.39 31.85
CA LYS A 440 39.03 -6.17 31.27
C LYS A 440 38.33 -5.83 29.95
N VAL A 441 38.34 -4.54 29.61
CA VAL A 441 37.72 -4.00 28.39
C VAL A 441 38.63 -2.97 27.73
N ASP A 442 38.58 -2.89 26.40
CA ASP A 442 39.16 -1.79 25.63
C ASP A 442 38.11 -0.67 25.50
N GLN A 443 38.40 0.49 26.10
CA GLN A 443 37.51 1.67 26.10
C GLN A 443 37.79 2.64 24.94
N GLU A 444 38.91 2.47 24.22
CA GLU A 444 39.24 3.26 23.05
C GLU A 444 38.56 2.66 21.81
N HIS A 445 38.58 1.33 21.69
CA HIS A 445 37.97 0.58 20.59
C HIS A 445 36.75 -0.21 21.05
N ASN A 446 35.69 0.48 21.50
CA ASN A 446 34.53 -0.19 22.14
C ASN A 446 33.92 -1.35 21.34
N TRP A 447 33.93 -1.29 20.01
CA TRP A 447 33.36 -2.32 19.13
C TRP A 447 34.31 -3.49 18.85
N GLY A 448 35.60 -3.37 19.20
CA GLY A 448 36.61 -4.40 18.98
C GLY A 448 36.73 -4.79 17.50
N ASN A 449 37.09 -6.05 17.27
CA ASN A 449 37.04 -6.64 15.94
C ASN A 449 35.57 -6.81 15.51
N HIS A 450 35.23 -6.31 14.33
CA HIS A 450 33.85 -6.23 13.88
C HIS A 450 33.71 -6.35 12.36
N VAL A 451 32.49 -6.63 11.92
CA VAL A 451 32.08 -6.67 10.52
C VAL A 451 30.80 -5.84 10.34
N ILE A 452 30.81 -4.93 9.37
CA ILE A 452 29.60 -4.21 8.93
C ILE A 452 29.14 -4.77 7.59
N LEU A 453 27.88 -5.17 7.51
CA LEU A 453 27.24 -5.78 6.37
C LEU A 453 26.15 -4.88 5.81
N TYR A 454 26.07 -4.73 4.50
CA TYR A 454 24.99 -4.03 3.82
C TYR A 454 23.94 -5.00 3.28
N ASN A 455 22.68 -4.81 3.65
CA ASN A 455 21.56 -5.54 3.08
C ASN A 455 20.99 -4.79 1.86
N GLU A 456 20.58 -5.53 0.83
CA GLU A 456 19.96 -4.99 -0.39
C GLU A 456 18.67 -4.18 -0.12
N ARG A 457 18.06 -4.34 1.06
CA ARG A 457 16.91 -3.54 1.51
C ARG A 457 17.30 -2.16 2.10
N GLY A 458 18.57 -1.77 2.06
CA GLY A 458 19.00 -0.41 2.41
C GLY A 458 19.32 -0.17 3.89
N PHE A 459 19.72 -1.21 4.62
CA PHE A 459 20.18 -1.09 6.01
C PHE A 459 21.50 -1.83 6.21
N TYR A 460 22.18 -1.52 7.31
CA TYR A 460 23.46 -2.12 7.68
C TYR A 460 23.32 -2.93 8.97
N VAL A 461 24.03 -4.05 9.05
CA VAL A 461 24.14 -4.89 10.25
C VAL A 461 25.57 -4.86 10.71
N GLU A 462 25.79 -4.45 11.95
CA GLU A 462 27.10 -4.46 12.59
C GLU A 462 27.14 -5.64 13.57
N ILE A 463 28.22 -6.42 13.51
CA ILE A 463 28.50 -7.53 14.42
C ILE A 463 29.89 -7.30 14.99
N SER A 464 30.02 -7.40 16.31
CA SER A 464 31.21 -6.94 17.05
C SER A 464 31.73 -8.00 18.03
N HIS A 465 32.93 -7.76 18.57
CA HIS A 465 33.66 -8.62 19.52
C HIS A 465 34.17 -9.95 18.93
N PHE A 466 34.60 -9.96 17.67
CA PHE A 466 35.27 -11.12 17.07
C PHE A 466 36.63 -11.41 17.70
N ALA A 467 37.05 -12.68 17.66
CA ALA A 467 38.36 -13.11 18.11
C ALA A 467 39.46 -12.55 17.19
N GLN A 468 40.62 -12.24 17.78
CA GLN A 468 41.75 -11.68 17.04
C GLN A 468 42.11 -12.56 15.83
N ASN A 469 42.21 -11.94 14.66
CA ASN A 469 42.53 -12.54 13.36
C ASN A 469 41.61 -13.70 12.94
N SER A 470 40.38 -13.74 13.45
CA SER A 470 39.43 -14.82 13.14
C SER A 470 38.50 -14.53 11.96
N ILE A 471 38.38 -13.27 11.55
CA ILE A 471 37.48 -12.86 10.46
C ILE A 471 38.03 -13.34 9.12
N VAL A 472 37.21 -14.05 8.35
CA VAL A 472 37.60 -14.70 7.08
C VAL A 472 37.10 -13.99 5.83
N VAL A 473 36.27 -12.95 6.00
CA VAL A 473 35.69 -12.15 4.92
C VAL A 473 36.41 -10.81 4.77
N LYS A 474 36.29 -10.17 3.61
CA LYS A 474 36.86 -8.84 3.32
C LYS A 474 35.82 -7.88 2.72
N PRO A 475 36.03 -6.55 2.84
CA PRO A 475 35.17 -5.56 2.18
C PRO A 475 34.99 -5.84 0.69
N GLY A 476 33.75 -5.78 0.22
CA GLY A 476 33.34 -6.08 -1.15
C GLY A 476 32.88 -7.53 -1.38
N ASP A 477 33.08 -8.44 -0.43
CA ASP A 477 32.58 -9.81 -0.55
C ASP A 477 31.04 -9.84 -0.51
N ARG A 478 30.45 -10.66 -1.37
CA ARG A 478 29.02 -10.98 -1.32
C ARG A 478 28.79 -12.18 -0.41
N ILE A 479 27.80 -12.09 0.47
CA ILE A 479 27.49 -13.10 1.48
C ILE A 479 26.01 -13.48 1.48
N GLU A 480 25.76 -14.70 1.93
CA GLU A 480 24.43 -15.29 2.13
C GLU A 480 24.24 -15.60 3.62
N PRO A 481 22.99 -15.66 4.14
CA PRO A 481 22.74 -16.07 5.51
C PRO A 481 23.40 -17.42 5.82
N GLY A 482 24.03 -17.53 6.98
CA GLY A 482 24.78 -18.71 7.41
C GLY A 482 26.23 -18.79 6.91
N ALA A 483 26.70 -17.86 6.07
CA ALA A 483 28.11 -17.80 5.68
C ALA A 483 29.00 -17.49 6.90
N LEU A 484 30.13 -18.20 7.04
CA LEU A 484 31.08 -17.96 8.13
C LEU A 484 31.73 -16.57 7.99
N LEU A 485 31.60 -15.74 9.01
CA LEU A 485 32.26 -14.43 9.09
C LEU A 485 33.58 -14.51 9.86
N GLY A 486 33.58 -15.25 10.98
CA GLY A 486 34.73 -15.38 11.86
C GLY A 486 34.37 -16.17 13.12
N ARG A 487 35.05 -15.89 14.24
CA ARG A 487 34.82 -16.56 15.52
C ARG A 487 34.55 -15.56 16.64
N CYS A 488 33.76 -15.97 17.63
CA CYS A 488 33.48 -15.19 18.82
C CYS A 488 34.73 -15.00 19.66
N GLY A 489 35.00 -13.76 20.05
CA GLY A 489 36.16 -13.36 20.83
C GLY A 489 35.76 -12.56 22.06
N ASN A 490 36.70 -11.74 22.52
CA ASN A 490 36.57 -10.84 23.65
C ASN A 490 37.30 -9.51 23.40
N SER A 491 37.33 -9.05 22.15
CA SER A 491 37.95 -7.76 21.78
C SER A 491 36.99 -6.59 22.02
N GLY A 492 37.51 -5.40 22.33
CA GLY A 492 36.70 -4.19 22.54
C GLY A 492 36.10 -4.08 23.94
N TYR A 493 34.93 -3.43 24.06
CA TYR A 493 34.19 -3.28 25.31
C TYR A 493 33.47 -4.59 25.68
N SER A 494 34.24 -5.67 25.84
CA SER A 494 33.74 -7.02 26.10
C SER A 494 34.33 -7.59 27.38
N PRO A 495 33.56 -7.64 28.50
CA PRO A 495 34.09 -8.15 29.77
C PRO A 495 34.17 -9.68 29.82
N GLN A 496 33.45 -10.38 28.95
CA GLN A 496 33.48 -11.83 28.74
C GLN A 496 33.13 -12.16 27.28
N PRO A 497 33.57 -13.30 26.72
CA PRO A 497 33.27 -13.66 25.34
C PRO A 497 31.78 -13.66 25.01
N HIS A 498 31.36 -12.84 24.07
CA HIS A 498 29.99 -12.72 23.58
C HIS A 498 29.95 -12.12 22.17
N ILE A 499 28.82 -12.23 21.48
CA ILE A 499 28.60 -11.55 20.19
C ILE A 499 27.56 -10.47 20.33
N HIS A 500 27.97 -9.26 19.96
CA HIS A 500 27.10 -8.10 19.82
C HIS A 500 26.58 -8.01 18.38
N ILE A 501 25.30 -7.67 18.22
CA ILE A 501 24.70 -7.36 16.93
C ILE A 501 23.78 -6.14 17.02
N GLN A 502 23.87 -5.25 16.04
CA GLN A 502 22.98 -4.12 15.90
C GLN A 502 22.64 -3.81 14.43
N VAL A 503 21.61 -2.98 14.23
CA VAL A 503 21.17 -2.55 12.90
C VAL A 503 21.11 -1.04 12.82
N GLN A 504 21.62 -0.49 11.73
CA GLN A 504 21.76 0.95 11.50
C GLN A 504 21.44 1.34 10.04
N LEU A 505 21.26 2.64 9.78
CA LEU A 505 20.89 3.14 8.44
C LEU A 505 22.06 3.71 7.62
N THR A 506 23.24 3.84 8.24
CA THR A 506 24.46 4.34 7.60
C THR A 506 25.59 3.32 7.80
N PRO A 507 26.66 3.34 7.00
CA PRO A 507 27.80 2.44 7.17
C PRO A 507 28.74 2.85 8.32
N VAL A 508 28.45 3.93 9.05
CA VAL A 508 29.33 4.49 10.08
C VAL A 508 29.30 3.59 11.33
N LEU A 509 30.46 3.11 11.78
CA LEU A 509 30.59 2.32 13.02
C LEU A 509 29.89 3.01 14.20
N GLY A 510 29.05 2.28 14.94
CA GLY A 510 28.36 2.84 16.10
C GLY A 510 27.30 3.91 15.77
N ALA A 511 26.72 3.88 14.57
CA ALA A 511 25.63 4.79 14.21
C ALA A 511 24.35 4.53 15.04
N ALA A 512 23.42 5.49 15.03
CA ALA A 512 22.15 5.32 15.71
C ALA A 512 21.39 4.09 15.19
N THR A 513 20.99 3.22 16.11
CA THR A 513 20.38 1.94 15.79
C THR A 513 18.89 2.09 15.50
N VAL A 514 18.34 1.11 14.81
CA VAL A 514 16.95 1.07 14.36
C VAL A 514 16.34 -0.31 14.62
N PRO A 515 15.02 -0.41 14.90
CA PRO A 515 14.42 -1.67 15.31
C PRO A 515 14.46 -2.74 14.22
N PHE A 516 14.75 -3.97 14.61
CA PHE A 516 14.83 -5.15 13.75
C PHE A 516 14.30 -6.40 14.48
N ASN A 517 13.99 -7.45 13.72
CA ASN A 517 13.50 -8.72 14.26
C ASN A 517 14.37 -9.88 13.76
N PHE A 518 14.39 -10.98 14.51
CA PHE A 518 14.93 -12.26 14.06
C PHE A 518 13.84 -13.10 13.39
N ALA A 519 14.22 -13.89 12.38
CA ALA A 519 13.37 -14.86 11.69
C ALA A 519 13.65 -16.28 12.14
N ASN A 520 12.61 -17.13 12.08
CA ASN A 520 12.70 -18.57 12.23
C ASN A 520 13.60 -18.98 13.40
N LEU A 521 13.20 -18.61 14.61
CA LEU A 521 13.93 -18.86 15.83
C LEU A 521 13.15 -19.82 16.70
N ILE A 522 13.84 -20.69 17.43
CA ILE A 522 13.29 -21.46 18.53
C ILE A 522 13.65 -20.69 19.80
N VAL A 523 12.64 -20.29 20.55
CA VAL A 523 12.77 -19.54 21.81
C VAL A 523 12.32 -20.46 22.93
N ASN A 524 13.25 -20.87 23.79
CA ASN A 524 12.97 -21.78 24.91
C ASN A 524 12.24 -23.07 24.48
N GLY A 525 12.62 -23.64 23.34
CA GLY A 525 12.00 -24.84 22.75
C GLY A 525 10.72 -24.58 21.95
N GLU A 526 10.21 -23.35 21.90
CA GLU A 526 9.03 -22.98 21.11
C GLU A 526 9.40 -22.22 19.84
N PHE A 527 8.84 -22.62 18.70
CA PHE A 527 9.07 -21.91 17.45
C PHE A 527 8.43 -20.52 17.43
N CYS A 528 9.21 -19.55 16.99
CA CYS A 528 8.81 -18.18 16.74
C CYS A 528 9.27 -17.78 15.32
N GLY A 529 8.31 -17.57 14.42
CA GLY A 529 8.62 -17.26 13.02
C GLY A 529 9.23 -15.88 12.81
N GLU A 530 8.90 -14.92 13.68
CA GLU A 530 9.51 -13.59 13.72
C GLU A 530 9.35 -13.00 15.12
N GLY A 531 10.41 -12.46 15.69
CA GLY A 531 10.32 -11.81 17.00
C GLY A 531 11.57 -11.09 17.48
N THR A 532 11.41 -10.40 18.60
CA THR A 532 12.47 -9.77 19.40
C THR A 532 12.52 -10.50 20.74
N PRO A 533 13.35 -11.54 20.88
CA PRO A 533 13.43 -12.32 22.11
C PRO A 533 13.81 -11.46 23.32
N GLY A 534 13.26 -11.80 24.49
CA GLY A 534 13.63 -11.15 25.74
C GLY A 534 14.99 -11.61 26.27
N VAL A 535 15.51 -10.89 27.26
CA VAL A 535 16.71 -11.28 28.01
C VAL A 535 16.50 -12.64 28.69
N ASN A 536 17.56 -13.45 28.77
CA ASN A 536 17.58 -14.84 29.23
C ASN A 536 16.82 -15.85 28.37
N ALA A 537 16.34 -15.45 27.18
CA ALA A 537 15.79 -16.40 26.23
C ALA A 537 16.90 -17.27 25.62
N VAL A 538 16.69 -18.59 25.61
CA VAL A 538 17.51 -19.55 24.87
C VAL A 538 17.04 -19.57 23.42
N LEU A 539 17.96 -19.30 22.50
CA LEU A 539 17.72 -19.16 21.07
C LEU A 539 18.46 -20.24 20.30
N GLU A 540 17.75 -20.83 19.35
CA GLU A 540 18.31 -21.73 18.34
C GLU A 540 17.76 -21.36 16.95
N PRO A 541 18.57 -21.40 15.88
CA PRO A 541 18.08 -21.15 14.53
C PRO A 541 17.22 -22.31 14.02
N ALA A 542 16.01 -22.01 13.55
CA ALA A 542 15.20 -22.97 12.81
C ALA A 542 15.55 -22.90 11.31
N THR A 543 16.23 -23.93 10.83
CA THR A 543 16.74 -23.98 9.46
C THR A 543 15.59 -24.17 8.45
N PRO A 544 15.48 -23.33 7.40
CA PRO A 544 14.50 -23.52 6.33
C PRO A 544 14.69 -24.85 5.58
N GLU A 545 13.60 -25.55 5.30
CA GLU A 545 13.57 -26.76 4.46
C GLU A 545 13.65 -26.34 2.98
N ARG A 546 14.70 -26.79 2.29
CA ARG A 546 15.01 -26.36 0.91
C ARG A 546 13.93 -26.81 -0.07
N GLU A 547 13.42 -28.02 0.11
CA GLU A 547 12.38 -28.65 -0.70
C GLU A 547 11.06 -27.86 -0.58
N LEU A 548 10.66 -27.51 0.64
CA LEU A 548 9.48 -26.68 0.89
C LEU A 548 9.66 -25.27 0.29
N ALA A 549 10.83 -24.67 0.44
CA ALA A 549 11.14 -23.36 -0.14
C ALA A 549 11.07 -23.37 -1.69
N GLN A 550 11.47 -24.48 -2.32
CA GLN A 550 11.38 -24.67 -3.77
C GLN A 550 9.94 -24.87 -4.26
N ALA A 551 9.12 -25.62 -3.52
CA ALA A 551 7.70 -25.84 -3.85
C ALA A 551 6.90 -24.52 -3.90
N PHE A 552 7.32 -23.51 -3.12
CA PHE A 552 6.72 -22.18 -3.08
C PHE A 552 7.46 -21.12 -3.93
N SER A 553 8.35 -21.54 -4.83
CA SER A 553 9.06 -20.61 -5.74
C SER A 553 8.14 -19.92 -6.74
N LEU A 554 7.06 -20.61 -7.17
CA LEU A 554 6.00 -20.11 -8.05
C LEU A 554 6.53 -19.23 -9.22
N PRO A 555 7.13 -19.84 -10.26
CA PRO A 555 7.72 -19.09 -11.37
C PRO A 555 6.66 -18.33 -12.18
N LEU A 556 7.08 -17.26 -12.86
CA LEU A 556 6.22 -16.44 -13.72
C LEU A 556 5.50 -17.29 -14.79
N ASP A 557 4.24 -16.93 -15.05
CA ASP A 557 3.35 -17.60 -15.99
C ASP A 557 3.01 -19.07 -15.66
N SER A 558 3.48 -19.60 -14.53
CA SER A 558 3.01 -20.89 -14.03
C SER A 558 1.52 -20.83 -13.70
N GLN A 559 0.83 -21.94 -14.01
CA GLN A 559 -0.61 -22.07 -13.82
C GLN A 559 -0.90 -23.09 -12.74
N LEU A 560 -1.78 -22.72 -11.82
CA LEU A 560 -2.30 -23.60 -10.79
C LEU A 560 -3.79 -23.79 -11.06
N HIS A 561 -4.21 -25.03 -11.25
CA HIS A 561 -5.60 -25.41 -11.48
C HIS A 561 -6.14 -26.10 -10.24
N PHE A 562 -7.30 -25.66 -9.76
CA PHE A 562 -7.97 -26.24 -8.61
C PHE A 562 -9.42 -26.58 -8.96
N SER A 563 -9.88 -27.76 -8.55
CA SER A 563 -11.29 -28.11 -8.43
C SER A 563 -11.83 -27.54 -7.13
N ILE A 564 -12.92 -26.80 -7.22
CA ILE A 564 -13.64 -26.24 -6.08
C ILE A 564 -14.68 -27.27 -5.64
N THR A 565 -14.64 -27.68 -4.38
CA THR A 565 -15.64 -28.60 -3.82
C THR A 565 -16.32 -27.99 -2.60
N GLN A 566 -17.59 -28.35 -2.40
CA GLN A 566 -18.35 -28.04 -1.20
C GLN A 566 -18.91 -29.34 -0.64
N LYS A 567 -18.56 -29.66 0.62
CA LYS A 567 -18.91 -30.96 1.24
C LYS A 567 -18.57 -32.15 0.34
N GLY A 568 -17.43 -32.10 -0.35
CA GLY A 568 -16.94 -33.15 -1.25
C GLY A 568 -17.55 -33.18 -2.65
N ARG A 569 -18.54 -32.33 -2.97
CA ARG A 569 -19.11 -32.24 -4.32
C ARG A 569 -18.43 -31.13 -5.12
N ALA A 570 -18.00 -31.42 -6.35
CA ALA A 570 -17.42 -30.41 -7.23
C ALA A 570 -18.47 -29.39 -7.66
N ILE A 571 -18.17 -28.11 -7.44
CA ILE A 571 -19.06 -26.98 -7.76
C ILE A 571 -18.43 -26.00 -8.77
N GLY A 572 -17.14 -26.16 -9.09
CA GLY A 572 -16.46 -25.31 -10.06
C GLY A 572 -14.97 -25.59 -10.17
N GLN A 573 -14.27 -24.73 -10.91
CA GLN A 573 -12.83 -24.75 -11.05
C GLN A 573 -12.25 -23.33 -10.89
N LEU A 574 -11.03 -23.26 -10.39
CA LEU A 574 -10.25 -22.04 -10.25
C LEU A 574 -8.91 -22.24 -10.98
N ALA A 575 -8.68 -21.44 -12.01
CA ALA A 575 -7.38 -21.34 -12.67
C ALA A 575 -6.68 -20.06 -12.20
N VAL A 576 -5.43 -20.19 -11.78
CA VAL A 576 -4.63 -19.09 -11.25
C VAL A 576 -3.32 -19.02 -12.01
N ILE A 577 -2.94 -17.83 -12.45
CA ILE A 577 -1.68 -17.59 -13.17
C ILE A 577 -0.77 -16.72 -12.32
N VAL A 578 0.49 -17.12 -12.17
CA VAL A 578 1.49 -16.27 -11.49
C VAL A 578 1.89 -15.12 -12.40
N ARG A 579 1.76 -13.90 -11.89
CA ARG A 579 2.12 -12.67 -12.60
C ARG A 579 2.90 -11.72 -11.70
N MET A 580 3.50 -10.72 -12.31
CA MET A 580 4.21 -9.65 -11.63
C MET A 580 3.61 -8.29 -12.00
N ALA A 581 3.42 -7.46 -10.99
CA ALA A 581 2.95 -6.10 -11.17
C ALA A 581 4.10 -5.18 -11.61
N ALA A 582 3.75 -3.97 -12.04
CA ALA A 582 4.72 -2.98 -12.51
C ALA A 582 5.74 -2.54 -11.44
N ASP A 583 5.42 -2.71 -10.16
CA ASP A 583 6.29 -2.42 -9.02
C ASP A 583 7.18 -3.62 -8.62
N GLY A 584 7.16 -4.71 -9.41
CA GLY A 584 7.92 -5.92 -9.15
C GLY A 584 7.25 -6.89 -8.15
N SER A 585 6.08 -6.55 -7.61
CA SER A 585 5.38 -7.44 -6.68
C SER A 585 4.72 -8.61 -7.42
N PHE A 586 4.91 -9.83 -6.89
CA PHE A 586 4.29 -11.04 -7.44
C PHE A 586 2.87 -11.20 -6.93
N TYR A 587 2.00 -11.73 -7.79
CA TYR A 587 0.63 -12.03 -7.44
C TYR A 587 0.07 -13.22 -8.22
N LEU A 588 -0.90 -13.88 -7.60
CA LEU A 588 -1.74 -14.91 -8.18
C LEU A 588 -2.96 -14.25 -8.83
N ASP A 589 -3.10 -14.39 -10.15
CA ASP A 589 -4.19 -13.80 -10.95
C ASP A 589 -5.27 -14.84 -11.26
N SER A 590 -6.48 -14.67 -10.74
CA SER A 590 -7.64 -15.51 -11.10
C SER A 590 -8.46 -14.94 -12.27
N GLY A 591 -8.07 -13.77 -12.79
CA GLY A 591 -8.86 -12.96 -13.72
C GLY A 591 -9.96 -12.11 -13.05
N LYS A 592 -10.38 -12.46 -11.82
CA LYS A 592 -11.34 -11.69 -11.00
C LYS A 592 -10.67 -10.94 -9.85
N ALA A 593 -9.64 -11.52 -9.25
CA ALA A 593 -8.87 -10.92 -8.17
C ALA A 593 -7.38 -11.24 -8.31
N LYS A 594 -6.57 -10.51 -7.55
CA LYS A 594 -5.11 -10.62 -7.49
C LYS A 594 -4.67 -10.82 -6.05
N LEU A 595 -4.06 -11.96 -5.74
CA LEU A 595 -3.53 -12.26 -4.42
C LEU A 595 -2.01 -12.06 -4.42
N PHE A 596 -1.56 -10.95 -3.84
CA PHE A 596 -0.16 -10.56 -3.79
C PHE A 596 0.60 -11.35 -2.73
N TYR A 597 1.80 -11.79 -3.07
CA TYR A 597 2.66 -12.54 -2.17
C TYR A 597 4.12 -12.13 -2.31
N SER A 598 4.92 -12.48 -1.30
CA SER A 598 6.37 -12.52 -1.42
C SER A 598 6.91 -13.76 -0.74
N ARG A 599 8.14 -14.09 -1.11
CA ARG A 599 8.91 -15.19 -0.55
C ARG A 599 10.31 -14.68 -0.29
N ASP A 600 10.79 -14.87 0.92
CA ASP A 600 12.19 -14.74 1.25
C ASP A 600 12.76 -16.13 1.60
N GLU A 601 14.00 -16.20 2.08
CA GLU A 601 14.65 -17.47 2.43
C GLU A 601 14.00 -18.15 3.64
N ASN A 602 13.26 -17.40 4.44
CA ASN A 602 12.73 -17.83 5.73
C ASN A 602 11.23 -18.16 5.67
N ARG A 603 10.47 -17.49 4.79
CA ARG A 603 9.01 -17.58 4.76
C ARG A 603 8.40 -17.31 3.40
N PHE A 604 7.20 -17.82 3.22
CA PHE A 604 6.25 -17.42 2.21
C PHE A 604 5.08 -16.66 2.85
N ILE A 605 4.65 -15.54 2.27
CA ILE A 605 3.61 -14.69 2.86
C ILE A 605 2.68 -14.08 1.80
N PHE A 606 1.38 -14.18 2.03
CA PHE A 606 0.38 -13.42 1.29
C PHE A 606 0.20 -12.04 1.93
N HIS A 607 0.27 -10.97 1.15
CA HIS A 607 0.20 -9.59 1.65
C HIS A 607 -1.21 -9.00 1.58
N ARG A 608 -1.87 -9.12 0.43
CA ARG A 608 -3.19 -8.52 0.16
C ARG A 608 -3.91 -9.25 -0.96
N LEU A 609 -5.24 -9.16 -0.93
CA LEU A 609 -6.13 -9.59 -2.00
C LEU A 609 -6.80 -8.36 -2.61
N ASP A 610 -6.49 -8.07 -3.87
CA ASP A 610 -7.10 -6.97 -4.62
C ASP A 610 -8.18 -7.52 -5.55
N GLY A 611 -9.43 -7.10 -5.36
CA GLY A 611 -10.59 -7.64 -6.08
C GLY A 611 -11.42 -8.60 -5.23
N GLU A 612 -12.45 -9.20 -5.84
CA GLU A 612 -13.40 -10.07 -5.14
C GLU A 612 -13.44 -11.44 -5.83
N ASP A 613 -12.73 -12.39 -5.24
CA ASP A 613 -12.78 -13.80 -5.62
C ASP A 613 -12.75 -14.66 -4.34
N PRO A 614 -13.91 -15.24 -3.94
CA PRO A 614 -14.00 -16.00 -2.71
C PRO A 614 -13.13 -17.26 -2.74
N TRP A 615 -12.83 -17.80 -3.92
CA TRP A 615 -12.02 -19.01 -4.07
C TRP A 615 -10.55 -18.70 -3.87
N LEU A 616 -10.06 -17.62 -4.49
CA LEU A 616 -8.69 -17.15 -4.27
C LEU A 616 -8.46 -16.75 -2.80
N ALA A 617 -9.49 -16.21 -2.13
CA ALA A 617 -9.44 -15.90 -0.70
C ALA A 617 -9.22 -17.14 0.18
N LEU A 618 -9.64 -18.34 -0.23
CA LEU A 618 -9.43 -19.57 0.55
C LEU A 618 -7.94 -19.89 0.72
N LEU A 619 -7.11 -19.64 -0.29
CA LEU A 619 -5.66 -19.80 -0.18
C LEU A 619 -5.07 -18.88 0.89
N PHE A 620 -5.54 -17.63 0.93
CA PHE A 620 -5.08 -16.65 1.92
C PHE A 620 -5.56 -17.01 3.33
N LEU A 621 -6.80 -17.48 3.50
CA LEU A 621 -7.31 -17.93 4.80
C LEU A 621 -6.57 -19.16 5.32
N ALA A 622 -6.23 -20.12 4.44
CA ALA A 622 -5.58 -21.36 4.83
C ALA A 622 -4.09 -21.20 5.14
N ILE A 623 -3.37 -20.40 4.34
CA ILE A 623 -1.90 -20.25 4.44
C ILE A 623 -1.50 -18.76 4.36
N PRO A 624 -1.90 -17.90 5.32
CA PRO A 624 -1.59 -16.48 5.24
C PRO A 624 -0.10 -16.16 5.31
N ARG A 625 0.62 -16.94 6.11
CA ARG A 625 2.07 -16.96 6.25
C ARG A 625 2.49 -18.40 6.52
N LEU A 626 3.50 -18.85 5.79
CA LEU A 626 4.12 -20.15 5.95
C LEU A 626 5.61 -19.96 6.29
N PRO A 627 6.03 -20.25 7.52
CA PRO A 627 7.44 -20.44 7.81
C PRO A 627 7.98 -21.60 6.97
N LEU A 628 9.12 -21.41 6.33
CA LEU A 628 9.75 -22.44 5.51
C LEU A 628 10.62 -23.39 6.34
N ALA A 629 10.84 -23.11 7.61
CA ALA A 629 11.40 -24.06 8.56
C ALA A 629 10.27 -24.91 9.13
N ARG A 630 10.27 -26.23 8.90
CA ARG A 630 9.27 -27.16 9.41
C ARG A 630 9.80 -27.89 10.65
N GLN A 631 9.04 -27.86 11.74
CA GLN A 631 9.33 -28.61 12.98
C GLN A 631 8.07 -29.27 13.54
N ALA A 632 8.25 -30.42 14.20
CA ALA A 632 7.14 -31.14 14.82
C ALA A 632 6.51 -30.31 15.95
N GLY A 633 5.18 -30.15 15.92
CA GLY A 633 4.45 -29.38 16.95
C GLY A 633 4.60 -27.86 16.83
N GLN A 634 5.36 -27.37 15.85
CA GLN A 634 5.57 -25.95 15.55
C GLN A 634 4.24 -25.19 15.42
N GLN A 635 4.12 -24.09 16.16
CA GLN A 635 3.00 -23.15 16.06
C GLN A 635 3.49 -21.76 15.70
N TRP A 636 2.71 -21.02 14.93
CA TRP A 636 2.97 -19.61 14.67
C TRP A 636 1.68 -18.81 14.54
N PHE A 637 1.82 -17.49 14.64
CA PHE A 637 0.70 -16.57 14.58
C PHE A 637 0.82 -15.64 13.37
N ASP A 638 -0.33 -15.25 12.83
CA ASP A 638 -0.44 -14.20 11.84
C ASP A 638 -1.75 -13.42 12.04
N TYR A 639 -1.91 -12.31 11.32
CA TYR A 639 -3.14 -11.53 11.32
C TYR A 639 -3.73 -11.44 9.93
N LEU A 640 -5.06 -11.53 9.85
CA LEU A 640 -5.83 -11.44 8.62
C LEU A 640 -6.68 -10.15 8.60
N PRO A 641 -6.98 -9.61 7.41
CA PRO A 641 -7.97 -8.55 7.26
C PRO A 641 -9.32 -8.99 7.82
N ILE A 642 -9.99 -8.14 8.61
CA ILE A 642 -11.27 -8.50 9.23
C ILE A 642 -12.35 -8.76 8.18
N SER A 643 -12.24 -8.09 7.03
CA SER A 643 -13.10 -8.25 5.86
C SER A 643 -13.08 -9.65 5.23
N MET A 644 -12.07 -10.47 5.51
CA MET A 644 -12.01 -11.85 5.02
C MET A 644 -12.70 -12.85 5.96
N VAL A 645 -12.91 -12.47 7.22
CA VAL A 645 -13.40 -13.38 8.28
C VAL A 645 -14.84 -13.06 8.67
N VAL A 646 -15.21 -11.78 8.62
CA VAL A 646 -16.55 -11.31 8.98
C VAL A 646 -17.24 -10.74 7.75
N SER A 647 -18.54 -10.99 7.62
CA SER A 647 -19.39 -10.45 6.56
C SER A 647 -20.64 -9.75 7.13
N GLY A 648 -21.42 -9.13 6.25
CA GLY A 648 -22.71 -8.50 6.59
C GLY A 648 -22.58 -7.30 7.54
N VAL A 649 -23.62 -7.07 8.36
CA VAL A 649 -23.74 -5.89 9.23
C VAL A 649 -22.59 -5.78 10.25
N ARG A 650 -22.09 -6.92 10.75
CA ARG A 650 -20.95 -6.95 11.68
C ARG A 650 -19.69 -6.38 11.04
N LEU A 651 -19.40 -6.75 9.79
CA LEU A 651 -18.27 -6.19 9.05
C LEU A 651 -18.40 -4.68 8.88
N LEU A 652 -19.61 -4.21 8.54
CA LEU A 652 -19.87 -2.78 8.36
C LEU A 652 -19.59 -2.00 9.65
N ALA A 653 -20.04 -2.52 10.80
CA ALA A 653 -19.79 -1.95 12.12
C ALA A 653 -18.30 -1.97 12.47
N TYR A 654 -17.59 -3.09 12.25
CA TYR A 654 -16.15 -3.15 12.50
C TYR A 654 -15.38 -2.15 11.66
N GLN A 655 -15.62 -2.11 10.36
CA GLN A 655 -14.92 -1.21 9.45
C GLN A 655 -15.11 0.27 9.82
N PHE A 656 -16.32 0.65 10.21
CA PHE A 656 -16.62 2.02 10.63
C PHE A 656 -16.03 2.33 12.01
N CYS A 657 -16.36 1.54 13.03
CA CYS A 657 -15.89 1.79 14.39
C CYS A 657 -14.37 1.68 14.53
N SER A 658 -13.68 0.91 13.69
CA SER A 658 -12.21 0.82 13.71
C SER A 658 -11.53 2.15 13.42
N SER A 659 -12.19 3.11 12.72
CA SER A 659 -11.59 4.43 12.53
C SER A 659 -11.47 5.18 13.85
N PHE A 660 -12.39 4.97 14.79
CA PHE A 660 -12.35 5.60 16.12
C PHE A 660 -11.61 4.75 17.14
N TYR A 661 -11.72 3.43 17.03
CA TYR A 661 -11.14 2.47 17.97
C TYR A 661 -10.31 1.40 17.21
N PRO A 662 -9.06 1.69 16.85
CA PRO A 662 -8.22 0.80 16.03
C PRO A 662 -7.95 -0.59 16.61
N ARG A 663 -8.14 -0.76 17.93
CA ARG A 663 -7.97 -2.04 18.65
C ARG A 663 -9.27 -2.84 18.81
N LEU A 664 -10.36 -2.39 18.20
CA LEU A 664 -11.69 -2.98 18.35
C LEU A 664 -11.74 -4.46 17.96
N ALA A 665 -11.13 -4.81 16.83
CA ALA A 665 -11.10 -6.19 16.34
C ALA A 665 -9.81 -6.51 15.58
N SER A 666 -9.40 -7.77 15.68
CA SER A 666 -8.30 -8.35 14.92
C SER A 666 -8.60 -9.83 14.65
N ALA A 667 -8.55 -10.26 13.40
CA ALA A 667 -8.58 -11.68 13.09
C ALA A 667 -7.18 -12.26 13.29
N ARG A 668 -7.04 -13.16 14.27
CA ARG A 668 -5.79 -13.87 14.58
C ARG A 668 -5.84 -15.25 13.94
N TYR A 669 -4.83 -15.57 13.14
CA TYR A 669 -4.57 -16.91 12.62
C TYR A 669 -3.53 -17.60 13.51
N VAL A 670 -3.75 -18.87 13.81
CA VAL A 670 -2.81 -19.77 14.49
C VAL A 670 -2.56 -20.95 13.58
N GLY A 671 -1.35 -21.07 13.02
CA GLY A 671 -0.94 -22.20 12.18
C GLY A 671 -0.17 -23.22 13.00
N ARG A 672 -0.37 -24.51 12.70
CA ARG A 672 0.38 -25.63 13.29
C ARG A 672 0.54 -26.77 12.29
N TRP A 673 1.74 -27.32 12.18
CA TRP A 673 1.95 -28.59 11.50
C TRP A 673 1.38 -29.75 12.33
N GLN A 674 0.42 -30.48 11.76
CA GLN A 674 -0.11 -31.73 12.34
C GLN A 674 0.74 -32.94 11.94
N SER A 675 1.22 -32.93 10.70
CA SER A 675 2.17 -33.88 10.12
C SER A 675 2.96 -33.17 9.01
N ASP A 676 3.95 -33.84 8.43
CA ASP A 676 4.76 -33.27 7.33
C ASP A 676 3.92 -32.90 6.10
N LYS A 677 2.73 -33.51 5.96
CA LYS A 677 1.81 -33.31 4.85
C LYS A 677 0.59 -32.47 5.18
N THR A 678 0.36 -32.14 6.44
CA THR A 678 -0.88 -31.48 6.88
C THR A 678 -0.61 -30.31 7.81
N LEU A 679 -1.03 -29.13 7.36
CA LEU A 679 -1.06 -27.89 8.14
C LEU A 679 -2.49 -27.62 8.61
N ILE A 680 -2.67 -27.40 9.91
CA ILE A 680 -3.94 -26.94 10.50
C ILE A 680 -3.80 -25.46 10.86
N GLY A 681 -4.76 -24.66 10.44
CA GLY A 681 -4.90 -23.26 10.86
C GLY A 681 -6.20 -23.03 11.62
N THR A 682 -6.16 -22.21 12.67
CA THR A 682 -7.35 -21.72 13.37
C THR A 682 -7.41 -20.20 13.29
N ILE A 683 -8.48 -19.66 12.73
CA ILE A 683 -8.75 -18.22 12.71
C ILE A 683 -9.76 -17.92 13.81
N SER A 684 -9.44 -16.95 14.67
CA SER A 684 -10.37 -16.45 15.68
C SER A 684 -10.35 -14.94 15.77
N ILE A 685 -11.46 -14.37 16.24
CA ILE A 685 -11.56 -12.95 16.59
C ILE A 685 -11.73 -12.89 18.10
N PRO A 686 -10.77 -12.30 18.85
CA PRO A 686 -10.89 -12.19 20.30
C PRO A 686 -12.20 -11.55 20.71
N LYS A 687 -12.86 -12.10 21.74
CA LYS A 687 -14.16 -11.64 22.27
C LYS A 687 -15.38 -11.87 21.35
N VAL A 688 -15.21 -12.61 20.25
CA VAL A 688 -16.30 -13.04 19.37
C VAL A 688 -16.30 -14.55 19.30
N ALA A 689 -17.48 -15.19 19.38
CA ALA A 689 -17.66 -16.62 19.12
C ALA A 689 -17.53 -16.91 17.61
N CYS A 690 -16.37 -16.62 17.04
CA CYS A 690 -16.01 -16.89 15.65
C CYS A 690 -14.71 -17.67 15.64
N LYS A 691 -14.77 -18.92 15.20
CA LYS A 691 -13.63 -19.82 15.04
C LYS A 691 -13.76 -20.53 13.70
N ILE A 692 -12.82 -20.31 12.79
CA ILE A 692 -12.77 -20.97 11.48
C ILE A 692 -11.56 -21.90 11.49
N CYS A 693 -11.80 -23.19 11.25
CA CYS A 693 -10.73 -24.15 11.05
C CYS A 693 -10.37 -24.21 9.57
N THR A 694 -9.08 -24.25 9.30
CA THR A 694 -8.49 -24.32 7.97
C THR A 694 -7.49 -25.46 7.92
N PHE A 695 -7.37 -26.09 6.75
CA PHE A 695 -6.42 -27.16 6.51
C PHE A 695 -5.71 -26.90 5.19
N ALA A 696 -4.42 -27.21 5.13
CA ALA A 696 -3.66 -27.26 3.89
C ALA A 696 -2.92 -28.59 3.79
N PHE A 697 -2.99 -29.21 2.62
CA PHE A 697 -2.46 -30.54 2.35
C PHE A 697 -1.33 -30.47 1.34
N PHE A 698 -0.26 -31.21 1.61
CA PHE A 698 0.96 -31.27 0.81
C PHE A 698 1.23 -32.70 0.35
N ASN A 699 1.82 -32.86 -0.83
CA ASN A 699 2.30 -34.16 -1.31
C ASN A 699 3.72 -34.44 -0.80
N ASP A 700 4.30 -35.57 -1.22
CA ASP A 700 5.68 -35.96 -0.88
C ASP A 700 6.76 -35.00 -1.43
N GLU A 701 6.42 -34.19 -2.43
CA GLU A 701 7.29 -33.15 -3.01
C GLU A 701 7.05 -31.77 -2.36
N ASN A 702 6.36 -31.71 -1.22
CA ASN A 702 5.99 -30.48 -0.51
C ASN A 702 5.12 -29.50 -1.32
N GLN A 703 4.54 -29.94 -2.44
CA GLN A 703 3.64 -29.11 -3.24
C GLN A 703 2.26 -29.05 -2.60
N LEU A 704 1.63 -27.88 -2.65
CA LEU A 704 0.25 -27.70 -2.20
C LEU A 704 -0.71 -28.53 -3.08
N VAL A 705 -1.38 -29.51 -2.47
CA VAL A 705 -2.40 -30.37 -3.10
C VAL A 705 -3.79 -29.82 -2.88
N GLY A 706 -4.04 -29.12 -1.77
CA GLY A 706 -5.35 -28.53 -1.55
C GLY A 706 -5.47 -27.79 -0.24
N VAL A 707 -6.56 -27.04 -0.10
CA VAL A 707 -6.92 -26.32 1.13
C VAL A 707 -8.39 -26.52 1.47
N ASN A 708 -8.71 -26.63 2.75
CA ASN A 708 -10.09 -26.65 3.27
C ASN A 708 -10.30 -25.47 4.20
N VAL A 709 -11.44 -24.80 4.08
CA VAL A 709 -11.87 -23.70 4.95
C VAL A 709 -13.37 -23.87 5.22
N GLY A 710 -13.73 -24.32 6.42
CA GLY A 710 -15.11 -24.71 6.70
C GLY A 710 -15.60 -25.82 5.75
N ASP A 711 -16.75 -25.59 5.10
CA ASP A 711 -17.37 -26.55 4.16
C ASP A 711 -16.80 -26.51 2.74
N LEU A 712 -15.89 -25.58 2.45
CA LEU A 712 -15.33 -25.33 1.12
C LEU A 712 -13.90 -25.86 1.02
N SER A 713 -13.56 -26.39 -0.16
CA SER A 713 -12.24 -26.93 -0.45
C SER A 713 -11.76 -26.56 -1.85
N LEU A 714 -10.45 -26.36 -1.98
CA LEU A 714 -9.75 -26.32 -3.26
C LEU A 714 -8.86 -27.56 -3.33
N VAL A 715 -9.00 -28.36 -4.38
CA VAL A 715 -8.16 -29.52 -4.65
C VAL A 715 -7.44 -29.30 -5.95
N ARG A 716 -6.10 -29.30 -5.92
CA ARG A 716 -5.25 -29.09 -7.10
C ARG A 716 -5.45 -30.24 -8.09
N LEU A 717 -5.61 -29.87 -9.36
CA LEU A 717 -5.81 -30.78 -10.49
C LEU A 717 -4.49 -31.24 -11.10
#